data_AF-A0A8C4L245-F1
#
_entry.id   AF-A0A8C4L245-F1
#
_cell.length_a   1.000
_cell.length_b   1.000
_cell.length_c   1.000
_cell.angle_alpha   90.00
_cell.angle_beta   90.00
_cell.angle_gamma   90.00
#
_symmetry.space_group_name_H-M   'P 1'
#
loop_
_entity.id
_entity.type
_entity.pdbx_description
1 polymer ?
#
loop_
_entity_poly.entity_id
_entity_poly.type
_entity_poly.pdbx_seq_one_letter_code
_entity_poly.pdbx_strand_id
1 'polypeptide(L)'
;MGEELGRISAGSPNLRPRLAYRPGEGTTQSLTPAEAGFSIFLKKHFRSEPEASLRNRARRGPRFRPSRLSRGRSPHLLDSGYIIMNDALTSDVIGRRVEVNGEHATVRFFGDVPPVAGFWLGVEWDNPERGKHDGSHEGTVYFKCRHPTGGSFIRPNKVNFGVDFLTALKNRYVLEDGPEEDGKEQIVTIGNRTVQTVGFDSVIKRQSQLNKLEDISLRNCAVNGAGDKGGIATACPHIRKVDLSRNLLSSWDDVIDIADQLKDLEVLNLSENKLEFPSCSTSLIGTFSALKVLVLNRTGITWAEVLRCAPGWPVLEELYLGSNNICISERPVDVLQTVKLLDLSSNQLIDENQLFLIAYLPRLEQLILSNIGISSIHFPDAGIGCKTSLFPSLQYLVVNDNQISQWSFINELDKLQSLDTLSCVRNPLTAGSKDSQTTRQFIIARIGQLKTLDRCQILPEERRGAELDYRKAFGNEWKKAGGHQNPDKNRPNEEFLAAHPRYQFLCQKYGAPEDGELKTQQPFILKNQLLTLKIRYPDQLDQKVLEKQLPDSMTIQKVKGLLSRLLKVPVSQLLLSYESPKLLQPFFSRLYNMPLSGRFPIYTNISPLSDTGMLPSLYKYNVSPQLTSAANPPLFAEEDWP
;
A
#
# COMPACT_ATOMS: atom_id res chain seq x y z
N MET A 1 27.33 -8.74 -50.12
CA MET A 1 28.51 -7.88 -50.05
C MET A 1 28.42 -7.13 -48.73
N GLY A 2 29.34 -7.17 -47.77
CA GLY A 2 30.52 -8.01 -47.45
C GLY A 2 30.81 -7.71 -45.96
N GLU A 3 31.12 -8.68 -45.09
CA GLU A 3 32.49 -9.02 -44.65
C GLU A 3 33.37 -7.77 -44.35
N GLU A 4 33.98 -7.57 -43.18
CA GLU A 4 34.70 -8.49 -42.26
C GLU A 4 34.33 -8.24 -40.78
N LEU A 5 34.17 -9.22 -39.88
CA LEU A 5 35.15 -10.14 -39.25
C LEU A 5 36.12 -9.51 -38.21
N GLY A 6 35.91 -9.87 -36.94
CA GLY A 6 36.83 -9.67 -35.80
C GLY A 6 36.36 -10.53 -34.62
N ARG A 7 37.19 -11.47 -34.13
CA ARG A 7 36.75 -12.63 -33.31
C ARG A 7 37.79 -12.93 -32.20
N ILE A 8 37.36 -13.56 -31.09
CA ILE A 8 38.20 -14.31 -30.10
C ILE A 8 39.00 -13.37 -29.14
N SER A 9 39.23 -13.61 -27.83
CA SER A 9 39.12 -14.78 -26.91
C SER A 9 38.68 -14.38 -25.48
N ALA A 10 38.22 -15.37 -24.70
CA ALA A 10 38.07 -15.34 -23.24
C ALA A 10 39.40 -15.17 -22.46
N GLY A 11 39.30 -14.80 -21.17
CA GLY A 11 40.43 -14.83 -20.22
C GLY A 11 40.09 -14.30 -18.81
N SER A 12 39.52 -15.14 -17.94
CA SER A 12 39.47 -14.86 -16.48
C SER A 12 40.79 -15.25 -15.81
N PRO A 13 41.18 -14.55 -14.73
CA PRO A 13 41.56 -15.32 -13.54
C PRO A 13 40.99 -14.76 -12.23
N ASN A 14 40.74 -15.68 -11.30
CA ASN A 14 40.37 -15.40 -9.91
C ASN A 14 41.53 -14.73 -9.15
N LEU A 15 41.22 -13.76 -8.27
CA LEU A 15 42.02 -13.49 -7.07
C LEU A 15 41.10 -13.04 -5.91
N ARG A 16 41.02 -13.87 -4.87
CA ARG A 16 40.43 -13.52 -3.56
C ARG A 16 41.51 -12.94 -2.64
N PRO A 17 41.13 -12.09 -1.68
CA PRO A 17 41.70 -12.18 -0.34
C PRO A 17 40.71 -12.79 0.66
N ARG A 18 41.21 -13.66 1.54
CA ARG A 18 40.50 -14.13 2.75
C ARG A 18 40.84 -13.19 3.91
N LEU A 19 39.83 -12.68 4.61
CA LEU A 19 39.93 -12.25 6.02
C LEU A 19 38.66 -12.79 6.71
N ALA A 20 38.74 -13.90 7.45
CA ALA A 20 39.26 -14.04 8.81
C ALA A 20 38.24 -13.57 9.87
N TYR A 21 37.42 -14.53 10.30
CA TYR A 21 36.52 -14.42 11.45
C TYR A 21 37.31 -14.23 12.76
N ARG A 22 36.84 -13.35 13.64
CA ARG A 22 36.95 -13.52 15.10
C ARG A 22 35.65 -13.01 15.76
N PRO A 23 34.98 -13.82 16.59
CA PRO A 23 33.88 -13.37 17.43
C PRO A 23 34.43 -12.77 18.73
N GLY A 24 33.74 -11.77 19.28
CA GLY A 24 34.06 -11.21 20.59
C GLY A 24 32.87 -10.46 21.16
N GLU A 25 32.45 -10.89 22.35
CA GLU A 25 31.81 -10.12 23.43
C GLU A 25 30.52 -9.31 23.08
N GLY A 26 29.36 -9.51 23.70
CA GLY A 26 29.07 -10.24 24.94
C GLY A 26 28.79 -9.31 26.12
N THR A 27 27.89 -8.33 25.95
CA THR A 27 27.41 -7.47 27.05
C THR A 27 25.91 -7.60 27.23
N THR A 28 25.54 -8.23 28.35
CA THR A 28 24.19 -8.27 28.93
C THR A 28 23.74 -6.89 29.40
N GLN A 29 22.49 -6.49 29.09
CA GLN A 29 21.78 -5.46 29.87
C GLN A 29 20.33 -5.87 30.17
N SER A 30 20.11 -6.11 31.47
CA SER A 30 18.89 -5.94 32.26
C SER A 30 17.54 -5.65 31.57
N LEU A 31 16.61 -6.58 31.77
CA LEU A 31 15.16 -6.32 31.81
C LEU A 31 14.77 -5.63 33.13
N THR A 32 13.96 -4.57 33.07
CA THR A 32 12.83 -4.31 33.99
C THR A 32 11.86 -3.29 33.35
N PRO A 33 10.55 -3.31 33.68
CA PRO A 33 9.51 -2.69 32.85
C PRO A 33 9.07 -1.30 33.33
N ALA A 34 8.49 -0.53 32.41
CA ALA A 34 7.59 0.59 32.72
C ALA A 34 6.50 0.68 31.64
N GLU A 35 5.25 0.51 32.05
CA GLU A 35 4.08 0.61 31.17
C GLU A 35 3.66 2.08 31.00
N ALA A 36 3.38 2.49 29.77
CA ALA A 36 2.61 3.70 29.47
C ALA A 36 1.88 3.47 28.15
N GLY A 37 0.61 3.08 28.22
CA GLY A 37 -0.16 2.68 27.05
C GLY A 37 -0.62 3.86 26.19
N PHE A 38 -0.44 3.73 24.88
CA PHE A 38 -1.27 4.42 23.88
C PHE A 38 -1.79 3.39 22.89
N SER A 39 -3.13 3.24 22.85
CA SER A 39 -3.80 2.26 22.01
C SER A 39 -3.89 2.78 20.57
N ILE A 40 -3.24 2.08 19.63
CA ILE A 40 -3.32 2.36 18.19
C ILE A 40 -4.11 1.23 17.53
N PHE A 41 -5.24 1.57 16.92
CA PHE A 41 -6.06 0.62 16.15
C PHE A 41 -5.28 0.11 14.91
N LEU A 42 -4.95 -1.18 14.90
CA LEU A 42 -4.32 -1.85 13.75
C LEU A 42 -5.39 -2.52 12.87
N LYS A 43 -5.83 -1.84 11.79
CA LYS A 43 -6.49 -2.52 10.65
C LYS A 43 -5.46 -3.45 10.00
N LYS A 44 -5.62 -4.76 10.24
CA LYS A 44 -4.70 -5.83 9.85
C LYS A 44 -4.60 -5.94 8.33
N HIS A 45 -3.57 -5.32 7.73
CA HIS A 45 -3.26 -5.48 6.31
C HIS A 45 -2.90 -6.93 6.01
N PHE A 46 -3.62 -7.57 5.07
CA PHE A 46 -3.26 -8.87 4.54
C PHE A 46 -1.92 -8.76 3.78
N ARG A 47 -0.83 -9.26 4.38
CA ARG A 47 0.44 -9.43 3.68
C ARG A 47 0.47 -10.79 2.98
N SER A 48 0.86 -10.80 1.71
CA SER A 48 1.43 -11.98 1.07
C SER A 48 2.88 -12.17 1.55
N GLU A 49 3.25 -13.40 1.93
CA GLU A 49 4.64 -13.78 2.14
C GLU A 49 5.17 -14.53 0.89
N PRO A 50 6.47 -14.41 0.56
CA PRO A 50 7.08 -15.14 -0.55
C PRO A 50 7.50 -16.56 -0.14
N GLU A 51 7.41 -17.51 -1.08
CA GLU A 51 7.74 -18.92 -0.83
C GLU A 51 9.23 -19.17 -0.53
N ALA A 52 9.50 -20.05 0.43
CA ALA A 52 10.83 -20.59 0.70
C ALA A 52 10.88 -22.10 0.38
N SER A 53 11.75 -22.49 -0.56
CA SER A 53 11.83 -23.86 -1.06
C SER A 53 12.34 -24.88 -0.01
N LEU A 54 11.55 -25.90 0.31
CA LEU A 54 11.98 -27.03 1.14
C LEU A 54 12.15 -28.31 0.31
N ARG A 55 13.41 -28.63 -0.02
CA ARG A 55 13.79 -29.93 -0.61
C ARG A 55 13.71 -31.03 0.44
N ASN A 56 12.86 -32.04 0.24
CA ASN A 56 12.88 -33.26 1.04
C ASN A 56 13.30 -34.51 0.24
N ARG A 57 14.24 -35.28 0.79
CA ARG A 57 14.82 -36.48 0.18
C ARG A 57 13.92 -37.70 0.39
N ALA A 58 13.37 -38.27 -0.69
CA ALA A 58 12.73 -39.58 -0.63
C ALA A 58 13.77 -40.72 -0.53
N ARG A 59 13.66 -41.58 0.49
CA ARG A 59 14.39 -42.86 0.58
C ARG A 59 13.66 -43.93 -0.24
N ARG A 60 14.40 -44.77 -0.97
CA ARG A 60 13.86 -45.90 -1.74
C ARG A 60 13.66 -47.14 -0.87
N GLY A 61 12.55 -47.85 -1.08
CA GLY A 61 12.24 -49.20 -0.58
C GLY A 61 11.57 -50.03 -1.69
N PRO A 62 11.63 -51.38 -1.68
CA PRO A 62 11.77 -52.14 -2.93
C PRO A 62 10.46 -52.57 -3.61
N ARG A 63 10.59 -52.88 -4.91
CA ARG A 63 9.57 -53.48 -5.78
C ARG A 63 9.35 -54.96 -5.44
N PHE A 64 8.11 -55.43 -5.55
CA PHE A 64 7.79 -56.84 -5.79
C PHE A 64 6.70 -57.01 -6.87
N ARG A 65 6.94 -57.98 -7.77
CA ARG A 65 6.03 -58.71 -8.67
C ARG A 65 6.46 -60.20 -8.51
N PRO A 66 5.58 -61.22 -8.58
CA PRO A 66 4.72 -61.57 -9.73
C PRO A 66 3.24 -61.74 -9.28
N SER A 67 2.27 -62.39 -9.96
CA SER A 67 2.24 -63.32 -11.10
C SER A 67 0.96 -63.18 -11.96
N ARG A 68 0.73 -64.10 -12.91
CA ARG A 68 -0.59 -64.41 -13.50
C ARG A 68 -1.09 -65.75 -12.96
N LEU A 69 -2.42 -65.92 -12.84
CA LEU A 69 -3.14 -67.19 -13.03
C LEU A 69 -4.62 -66.92 -13.37
N SER A 70 -5.37 -67.93 -13.80
CA SER A 70 -6.49 -67.76 -14.74
C SER A 70 -7.85 -68.33 -14.33
N ARG A 71 -8.93 -67.64 -14.76
CA ARG A 71 -10.31 -68.11 -15.05
C ARG A 71 -11.09 -68.91 -13.98
N GLY A 72 -12.23 -68.34 -13.57
CA GLY A 72 -13.37 -69.03 -12.93
C GLY A 72 -14.70 -68.26 -13.14
N ARG A 73 -15.84 -68.96 -13.15
CA ARG A 73 -17.20 -68.45 -13.48
C ARG A 73 -18.26 -69.12 -12.58
N SER A 74 -19.46 -68.57 -12.33
CA SER A 74 -20.02 -67.27 -12.76
C SER A 74 -20.40 -66.34 -11.57
N PRO A 75 -21.65 -66.21 -11.06
CA PRO A 75 -22.11 -64.88 -10.64
C PRO A 75 -22.88 -64.77 -9.31
N HIS A 76 -22.54 -63.80 -8.45
CA HIS A 76 -23.49 -63.27 -7.47
C HIS A 76 -23.32 -61.76 -7.27
N LEU A 77 -24.45 -61.10 -7.02
CA LEU A 77 -24.62 -59.66 -6.94
C LEU A 77 -23.65 -59.00 -5.94
N LEU A 78 -22.98 -57.94 -6.38
CA LEU A 78 -22.79 -56.75 -5.56
C LEU A 78 -22.99 -55.51 -6.43
N ASP A 79 -24.00 -54.75 -6.07
CA ASP A 79 -24.31 -53.44 -6.60
C ASP A 79 -23.19 -52.45 -6.20
N SER A 80 -22.64 -51.74 -7.19
CA SER A 80 -21.64 -50.69 -6.96
C SER A 80 -21.93 -49.58 -7.95
N GLY A 81 -22.29 -48.41 -7.41
CA GLY A 81 -22.99 -47.34 -8.12
C GLY A 81 -22.32 -46.89 -9.43
N TYR A 82 -22.70 -47.54 -10.53
CA TYR A 82 -22.55 -47.00 -11.87
C TYR A 82 -23.59 -45.90 -12.04
N ILE A 83 -23.20 -44.65 -11.77
CA ILE A 83 -23.97 -43.50 -12.25
C ILE A 83 -23.87 -43.52 -13.77
N ILE A 84 -24.93 -44.02 -14.42
CA ILE A 84 -25.11 -43.88 -15.87
C ILE A 84 -25.45 -42.39 -16.11
N MET A 85 -24.42 -41.58 -16.30
CA MET A 85 -24.57 -40.19 -16.72
C MET A 85 -24.98 -40.18 -18.19
N ASN A 86 -26.27 -39.96 -18.46
CA ASN A 86 -26.81 -39.75 -19.81
C ASN A 86 -26.21 -38.48 -20.43
N ASP A 87 -26.27 -38.37 -21.77
CA ASP A 87 -25.71 -37.25 -22.54
C ASP A 87 -26.13 -35.85 -22.02
N ALA A 88 -27.31 -35.71 -21.42
CA ALA A 88 -27.78 -34.46 -20.81
C ALA A 88 -26.93 -33.98 -19.61
N LEU A 89 -26.26 -34.87 -18.86
CA LEU A 89 -25.33 -34.49 -17.79
C LEU A 89 -23.94 -34.06 -18.32
N THR A 90 -23.61 -34.36 -19.57
CA THR A 90 -22.24 -34.15 -20.10
C THR A 90 -21.90 -32.68 -20.31
N SER A 91 -22.92 -31.84 -20.49
CA SER A 91 -22.75 -30.38 -20.56
C SER A 91 -22.61 -29.73 -19.18
N ASP A 92 -23.17 -30.32 -18.11
CA ASP A 92 -23.17 -29.75 -16.75
C ASP A 92 -21.77 -29.72 -16.13
N VAL A 93 -20.90 -30.66 -16.51
CA VAL A 93 -19.54 -30.75 -15.96
C VAL A 93 -18.54 -29.80 -16.60
N ILE A 94 -18.82 -29.25 -17.80
CA ILE A 94 -17.91 -28.33 -18.50
C ILE A 94 -18.03 -26.93 -17.88
N GLY A 95 -16.91 -26.22 -17.73
CA GLY A 95 -16.87 -24.91 -17.05
C GLY A 95 -16.74 -25.00 -15.53
N ARG A 96 -17.25 -26.07 -14.90
CA ARG A 96 -17.12 -26.30 -13.44
C ARG A 96 -15.65 -26.33 -13.02
N ARG A 97 -15.37 -25.71 -11.87
CA ARG A 97 -14.07 -25.81 -11.18
C ARG A 97 -14.00 -27.10 -10.38
N VAL A 98 -12.78 -27.63 -10.28
CA VAL A 98 -12.49 -28.88 -9.58
C VAL A 98 -11.15 -28.82 -8.85
N GLU A 99 -11.01 -29.62 -7.79
CA GLU A 99 -9.76 -29.82 -7.05
C GLU A 99 -9.20 -31.23 -7.30
N VAL A 100 -7.88 -31.35 -7.47
CA VAL A 100 -7.17 -32.62 -7.62
C VAL A 100 -5.85 -32.59 -6.86
N ASN A 101 -5.81 -33.24 -5.70
CA ASN A 101 -4.68 -33.22 -4.76
C ASN A 101 -4.26 -31.79 -4.35
N GLY A 102 -5.22 -30.95 -3.92
CA GLY A 102 -4.96 -29.58 -3.47
C GLY A 102 -4.65 -28.55 -4.57
N GLU A 103 -4.73 -28.93 -5.84
CA GLU A 103 -4.58 -28.01 -6.99
C GLU A 103 -5.92 -27.82 -7.71
N HIS A 104 -6.20 -26.59 -8.12
CA HIS A 104 -7.46 -26.22 -8.80
C HIS A 104 -7.34 -26.23 -10.33
N ALA A 105 -8.42 -26.62 -10.99
CA ALA A 105 -8.55 -26.60 -12.44
C ALA A 105 -10.00 -26.31 -12.87
N THR A 106 -10.19 -25.94 -14.13
CA THR A 106 -11.50 -25.81 -14.80
C THR A 106 -11.67 -26.96 -15.79
N VAL A 107 -12.82 -27.64 -15.77
CA VAL A 107 -13.15 -28.67 -16.78
C VAL A 107 -13.40 -28.00 -18.13
N ARG A 108 -12.70 -28.46 -19.18
CA ARG A 108 -12.80 -27.97 -20.56
C ARG A 108 -13.32 -29.00 -21.56
N PHE A 109 -13.29 -30.28 -21.19
CA PHE A 109 -13.76 -31.39 -22.01
C PHE A 109 -14.24 -32.54 -21.12
N PHE A 110 -15.29 -33.25 -21.55
CA PHE A 110 -15.70 -34.54 -21.02
C PHE A 110 -15.99 -35.49 -22.18
N GLY A 111 -15.41 -36.69 -22.17
CA GLY A 111 -15.62 -37.67 -23.23
C GLY A 111 -14.54 -38.75 -23.31
N ASP A 112 -14.60 -39.61 -24.32
CA ASP A 112 -13.56 -40.59 -24.62
C ASP A 112 -12.32 -39.94 -25.26
N VAL A 113 -11.15 -40.48 -24.93
CA VAL A 113 -9.86 -40.04 -25.47
C VAL A 113 -9.12 -41.28 -26.01
N PRO A 114 -9.41 -41.69 -27.27
CA PRO A 114 -8.71 -42.80 -27.91
C PRO A 114 -7.18 -42.65 -27.90
N PRO A 115 -6.42 -43.75 -27.79
CA PRO A 115 -6.88 -45.14 -27.71
C PRO A 115 -7.33 -45.59 -26.30
N VAL A 116 -7.32 -44.71 -25.30
CA VAL A 116 -7.50 -45.10 -23.89
C VAL A 116 -8.97 -45.04 -23.45
N ALA A 117 -9.67 -46.15 -23.64
CA ALA A 117 -11.11 -46.32 -23.43
C ALA A 117 -11.67 -45.77 -22.10
N GLY A 118 -12.93 -45.31 -22.16
CA GLY A 118 -13.72 -44.81 -21.04
C GLY A 118 -13.51 -43.31 -20.81
N PHE A 119 -14.47 -42.67 -20.15
CA PHE A 119 -14.51 -41.22 -20.00
C PHE A 119 -13.31 -40.58 -19.28
N TRP A 120 -12.95 -39.40 -19.76
CA TRP A 120 -11.92 -38.52 -19.23
C TRP A 120 -12.48 -37.10 -19.08
N LEU A 121 -12.04 -36.40 -18.03
CA LEU A 121 -12.14 -34.96 -17.92
C LEU A 121 -10.85 -34.36 -18.47
N GLY A 122 -10.96 -33.58 -19.55
CA GLY A 122 -9.91 -32.65 -19.95
C GLY A 122 -10.03 -31.40 -19.09
N VAL A 123 -9.02 -31.10 -18.28
CA VAL A 123 -9.01 -29.95 -17.37
C VAL A 123 -7.88 -28.99 -17.71
N GLU A 124 -8.13 -27.69 -17.53
CA GLU A 124 -7.14 -26.61 -17.59
C GLU A 124 -6.83 -26.14 -16.17
N TRP A 125 -5.57 -26.28 -15.74
CA TRP A 125 -5.15 -25.91 -14.38
C TRP A 125 -5.14 -24.40 -14.14
N ASP A 126 -5.25 -24.01 -12.88
CA ASP A 126 -4.99 -22.63 -12.43
C ASP A 126 -3.48 -22.34 -12.45
N ASN A 127 -2.65 -23.32 -12.06
CA ASN A 127 -1.20 -23.31 -12.25
C ASN A 127 -0.79 -24.07 -13.53
N PRO A 128 -0.27 -23.41 -14.58
CA PRO A 128 0.09 -24.06 -15.84
C PRO A 128 1.29 -25.02 -15.75
N GLU A 129 2.10 -24.96 -14.68
CA GLU A 129 3.21 -25.91 -14.45
C GLU A 129 2.72 -27.31 -14.03
N ARG A 130 1.47 -27.43 -13.57
CA ARG A 130 0.87 -28.68 -13.09
C ARG A 130 0.35 -29.58 -14.23
N GLY A 131 0.07 -29.01 -15.40
CA GLY A 131 -0.42 -29.75 -16.55
C GLY A 131 0.67 -30.43 -17.37
N LYS A 132 0.30 -30.93 -18.54
CA LYS A 132 1.13 -31.80 -19.39
C LYS A 132 1.04 -31.49 -20.89
N HIS A 133 -0.06 -30.90 -21.34
CA HIS A 133 -0.35 -30.66 -22.76
C HIS A 133 -1.20 -29.39 -22.94
N ASP A 134 -1.46 -29.03 -24.19
CA ASP A 134 -2.26 -27.86 -24.60
C ASP A 134 -3.77 -28.14 -24.69
N GLY A 135 -4.16 -29.41 -24.54
CA GLY A 135 -5.53 -29.92 -24.73
C GLY A 135 -5.65 -30.93 -25.88
N SER A 136 -4.53 -31.25 -26.55
CA SER A 136 -4.42 -32.34 -27.52
C SER A 136 -3.95 -33.67 -26.91
N HIS A 137 -4.28 -34.77 -27.60
CA HIS A 137 -3.73 -36.11 -27.39
C HIS A 137 -3.65 -36.85 -28.74
N GLU A 138 -2.52 -37.51 -29.03
CA GLU A 138 -2.29 -38.29 -30.28
C GLU A 138 -2.70 -37.53 -31.56
N GLY A 139 -2.38 -36.24 -31.64
CA GLY A 139 -2.69 -35.36 -32.78
C GLY A 139 -4.14 -34.85 -32.84
N THR A 140 -5.04 -35.34 -31.98
CA THR A 140 -6.43 -34.86 -31.87
C THR A 140 -6.52 -33.75 -30.83
N VAL A 141 -7.15 -32.61 -31.16
CA VAL A 141 -7.38 -31.50 -30.23
C VAL A 141 -8.78 -31.64 -29.61
N TYR A 142 -8.86 -31.83 -28.29
CA TYR A 142 -10.12 -31.98 -27.57
C TYR A 142 -10.59 -30.67 -26.92
N PHE A 143 -9.62 -29.88 -26.44
CA PHE A 143 -9.83 -28.54 -25.91
C PHE A 143 -8.57 -27.70 -26.16
N LYS A 144 -8.60 -26.42 -25.79
CA LYS A 144 -7.44 -25.52 -25.85
C LYS A 144 -7.18 -24.92 -24.47
N CYS A 145 -5.91 -24.87 -24.07
CA CYS A 145 -5.44 -24.19 -22.88
C CYS A 145 -4.80 -22.84 -23.20
N ARG A 146 -4.81 -21.94 -22.21
CA ARG A 146 -4.06 -20.66 -22.23
C ARG A 146 -2.54 -20.85 -22.25
N HIS A 147 -2.05 -22.03 -21.86
CA HIS A 147 -0.62 -22.38 -21.82
C HIS A 147 -0.36 -23.72 -22.53
N PRO A 148 0.76 -23.91 -23.26
CA PRO A 148 1.06 -25.17 -23.98
C PRO A 148 1.18 -26.42 -23.10
N THR A 149 1.32 -26.25 -21.78
CA THR A 149 1.33 -27.33 -20.79
C THR A 149 0.16 -27.21 -19.80
N GLY A 150 -0.80 -26.32 -20.01
CA GLY A 150 -1.82 -25.98 -19.01
C GLY A 150 -2.90 -27.05 -18.79
N GLY A 151 -2.94 -28.08 -19.63
CA GLY A 151 -3.98 -29.11 -19.66
C GLY A 151 -3.56 -30.48 -19.13
N SER A 152 -4.53 -31.21 -18.56
CA SER A 152 -4.40 -32.64 -18.21
C SER A 152 -5.70 -33.40 -18.54
N PHE A 153 -5.59 -34.64 -19.02
CA PHE A 153 -6.70 -35.61 -18.95
C PHE A 153 -6.68 -36.37 -17.61
N ILE A 154 -7.81 -36.39 -16.91
CA ILE A 154 -7.97 -36.97 -15.57
C ILE A 154 -9.23 -37.86 -15.55
N ARG A 155 -9.19 -38.96 -14.80
CA ARG A 155 -10.38 -39.81 -14.59
C ARG A 155 -11.36 -39.14 -13.61
N PRO A 156 -12.68 -39.13 -13.87
CA PRO A 156 -13.66 -38.47 -13.00
C PRO A 156 -13.56 -38.86 -11.51
N ASN A 157 -13.27 -40.13 -11.21
CA ASN A 157 -13.11 -40.63 -9.83
C ASN A 157 -11.85 -40.14 -9.09
N LYS A 158 -11.03 -39.27 -9.69
CA LYS A 158 -9.86 -38.63 -9.06
C LYS A 158 -10.05 -37.13 -8.86
N VAL A 159 -11.27 -36.63 -9.06
CA VAL A 159 -11.59 -35.22 -9.16
C VAL A 159 -12.64 -34.87 -8.11
N ASN A 160 -12.33 -33.87 -7.28
CA ASN A 160 -13.26 -33.32 -6.30
C ASN A 160 -14.01 -32.14 -6.95
N PHE A 161 -15.33 -32.25 -7.06
CA PHE A 161 -16.21 -31.18 -7.57
C PHE A 161 -16.61 -30.17 -6.48
N GLY A 162 -16.13 -30.34 -5.25
CA GLY A 162 -16.42 -29.47 -4.13
C GLY A 162 -17.71 -29.81 -3.40
N VAL A 163 -18.04 -28.96 -2.44
CA VAL A 163 -19.24 -29.04 -1.60
C VAL A 163 -19.92 -27.68 -1.53
N ASP A 164 -21.19 -27.66 -1.13
CA ASP A 164 -21.91 -26.41 -0.87
C ASP A 164 -21.32 -25.64 0.34
N PHE A 165 -21.67 -24.36 0.41
CA PHE A 165 -21.26 -23.45 1.47
C PHE A 165 -21.50 -23.99 2.89
N LEU A 166 -22.66 -24.60 3.17
CA LEU A 166 -22.99 -25.09 4.50
C LEU A 166 -22.26 -26.37 4.86
N THR A 167 -22.08 -27.28 3.91
CA THR A 167 -21.27 -28.48 4.12
C THR A 167 -19.82 -28.09 4.41
N ALA A 168 -19.23 -27.16 3.65
CA ALA A 168 -17.90 -26.61 3.97
C ALA A 168 -17.85 -25.95 5.35
N LEU A 169 -18.88 -25.16 5.71
CA LEU A 169 -18.95 -24.49 7.00
C LEU A 169 -19.06 -25.47 8.18
N LYS A 170 -19.92 -26.49 8.06
CA LYS A 170 -20.04 -27.57 9.05
C LYS A 170 -18.70 -28.28 9.21
N ASN A 171 -18.09 -28.74 8.12
CA ASN A 171 -16.79 -29.40 8.13
C ASN A 171 -15.66 -28.55 8.76
N ARG A 172 -15.79 -27.22 8.70
CA ARG A 172 -14.75 -26.26 9.15
C ARG A 172 -14.92 -25.80 10.61
N TYR A 173 -16.16 -25.68 11.09
CA TYR A 173 -16.51 -25.05 12.37
C TYR A 173 -17.29 -25.95 13.34
N VAL A 174 -17.94 -27.00 12.84
CA VAL A 174 -18.62 -28.00 13.67
C VAL A 174 -17.68 -29.18 13.84
N LEU A 175 -17.18 -29.37 15.06
CA LEU A 175 -16.46 -30.59 15.41
C LEU A 175 -17.44 -31.76 15.35
N GLU A 176 -17.02 -32.86 14.72
CA GLU A 176 -17.53 -34.17 15.09
C GLU A 176 -17.08 -34.41 16.54
N ASP A 177 -18.02 -34.21 17.49
CA ASP A 177 -17.96 -34.92 18.77
C ASP A 177 -17.71 -36.42 18.42
N GLY A 178 -16.78 -37.06 19.13
CA GLY A 178 -16.23 -38.38 18.76
C GLY A 178 -17.26 -39.52 18.64
N PRO A 179 -16.82 -40.74 18.27
CA PRO A 179 -17.73 -41.85 17.97
C PRO A 179 -18.79 -41.97 19.07
N GLU A 180 -20.05 -41.93 18.65
CA GLU A 180 -21.22 -41.69 19.51
C GLU A 180 -21.08 -42.43 20.84
N GLU A 181 -20.94 -41.69 21.95
CA GLU A 181 -21.00 -42.27 23.30
C GLU A 181 -22.42 -42.77 23.54
N ASP A 182 -22.61 -44.03 23.16
CA ASP A 182 -23.68 -44.97 23.47
C ASP A 182 -25.06 -44.34 23.66
N GLY A 183 -25.88 -44.42 22.61
CA GLY A 183 -27.16 -43.72 22.49
C GLY A 183 -28.08 -43.92 23.69
N LYS A 184 -28.09 -42.95 24.61
CA LYS A 184 -29.14 -42.81 25.62
C LYS A 184 -30.40 -42.30 24.94
N GLU A 185 -31.14 -43.23 24.34
CA GLU A 185 -32.50 -43.01 23.85
C GLU A 185 -33.36 -42.40 24.96
N GLN A 186 -33.63 -41.10 24.87
CA GLN A 186 -34.72 -40.51 25.65
C GLN A 186 -36.03 -40.81 24.92
N ILE A 187 -36.85 -41.64 25.56
CA ILE A 187 -38.24 -41.86 25.14
C ILE A 187 -39.08 -40.77 25.78
N VAL A 188 -39.51 -39.80 24.98
CA VAL A 188 -40.43 -38.74 25.43
C VAL A 188 -41.85 -39.19 25.12
N THR A 189 -42.60 -39.48 26.18
CA THR A 189 -44.00 -39.94 26.08
C THR A 189 -44.95 -38.75 26.05
N ILE A 190 -45.50 -38.43 24.89
CA ILE A 190 -46.50 -37.37 24.72
C ILE A 190 -47.87 -38.04 24.55
N GLY A 191 -48.57 -38.22 25.66
CA GLY A 191 -49.82 -39.01 25.72
C GLY A 191 -49.57 -40.49 25.44
N ASN A 192 -50.51 -41.17 24.78
CA ASN A 192 -50.43 -42.60 24.47
C ASN A 192 -49.46 -42.96 23.31
N ARG A 193 -48.48 -42.10 23.00
CA ARG A 193 -47.47 -42.32 21.96
C ARG A 193 -46.09 -42.01 22.53
N THR A 194 -45.21 -43.01 22.49
CA THR A 194 -43.78 -42.88 22.77
C THR A 194 -43.06 -42.33 21.54
N VAL A 195 -42.36 -41.21 21.69
CA VAL A 195 -41.49 -40.64 20.64
C VAL A 195 -40.04 -40.86 21.06
N GLN A 196 -39.27 -41.59 20.24
CA GLN A 196 -37.81 -41.67 20.40
C GLN A 196 -37.20 -40.33 19.96
N THR A 197 -36.52 -39.63 20.87
CA THR A 197 -35.73 -38.44 20.54
C THR A 197 -34.25 -38.79 20.59
N VAL A 198 -33.69 -39.18 19.44
CA VAL A 198 -32.26 -39.41 19.26
C VAL A 198 -31.64 -38.19 18.57
N GLY A 199 -30.55 -37.65 19.10
CA GLY A 199 -29.73 -36.63 18.44
C GLY A 199 -30.21 -35.17 18.48
N PHE A 200 -31.35 -34.84 19.12
CA PHE A 200 -31.82 -33.43 19.18
C PHE A 200 -30.83 -32.50 19.88
N ASP A 201 -30.26 -32.88 21.02
CA ASP A 201 -29.34 -32.03 21.79
C ASP A 201 -28.03 -31.71 21.04
N SER A 202 -27.48 -32.68 20.30
CA SER A 202 -26.28 -32.47 19.49
C SER A 202 -26.58 -31.58 18.28
N VAL A 203 -27.72 -31.74 17.63
CA VAL A 203 -28.19 -30.83 16.56
C VAL A 203 -28.40 -29.41 17.10
N ILE A 204 -29.03 -29.24 18.26
CA ILE A 204 -29.24 -27.92 18.90
C ILE A 204 -27.91 -27.27 19.27
N LYS A 205 -26.95 -28.03 19.83
CA LYS A 205 -25.59 -27.55 20.14
C LYS A 205 -24.84 -27.08 18.89
N ARG A 206 -24.89 -27.87 17.80
CA ARG A 206 -24.29 -27.53 16.50
C ARG A 206 -24.93 -26.28 15.88
N GLN A 207 -26.27 -26.18 15.91
CA GLN A 207 -27.00 -25.01 15.42
C GLN A 207 -26.70 -23.74 16.24
N SER A 208 -26.56 -23.87 17.56
CA SER A 208 -26.17 -22.78 18.47
C SER A 208 -24.76 -22.26 18.23
N GLN A 209 -23.85 -23.10 17.71
CA GLN A 209 -22.50 -22.68 17.32
C GLN A 209 -22.54 -21.89 16.00
N LEU A 210 -23.21 -22.43 14.97
CA LEU A 210 -23.32 -21.79 13.65
C LEU A 210 -24.06 -20.43 13.71
N ASN A 211 -25.14 -20.34 14.49
CA ASN A 211 -25.90 -19.09 14.66
C ASN A 211 -25.09 -17.92 15.23
N LYS A 212 -23.93 -18.16 15.86
CA LYS A 212 -23.09 -17.13 16.49
C LYS A 212 -21.93 -16.66 15.61
N LEU A 213 -21.81 -17.17 14.39
CA LEU A 213 -20.73 -16.82 13.48
C LEU A 213 -21.00 -15.46 12.81
N GLU A 214 -20.16 -14.47 13.09
CA GLU A 214 -20.13 -13.18 12.36
C GLU A 214 -19.01 -13.14 11.30
N ASP A 215 -17.81 -13.62 11.67
CA ASP A 215 -16.62 -13.60 10.82
C ASP A 215 -16.16 -15.04 10.51
N ILE A 216 -16.17 -15.43 9.23
CA ILE A 216 -15.77 -16.78 8.79
C ILE A 216 -14.74 -16.77 7.66
N SER A 217 -13.95 -17.85 7.59
CA SER A 217 -13.08 -18.16 6.45
C SER A 217 -13.27 -19.61 6.03
N LEU A 218 -13.77 -19.77 4.81
CA LEU A 218 -13.87 -21.01 4.05
C LEU A 218 -12.81 -21.04 2.94
N ARG A 219 -11.69 -20.34 3.13
CA ARG A 219 -10.60 -20.33 2.16
C ARG A 219 -10.08 -21.74 1.91
N ASN A 220 -10.02 -22.13 0.64
CA ASN A 220 -9.54 -23.45 0.21
C ASN A 220 -10.31 -24.61 0.89
N CYS A 221 -11.63 -24.47 1.05
CA CYS A 221 -12.54 -25.50 1.56
C CYS A 221 -13.34 -26.20 0.43
N ALA A 222 -12.92 -26.03 -0.83
CA ALA A 222 -13.58 -26.55 -2.03
C ALA A 222 -15.06 -26.16 -2.15
N VAL A 223 -15.43 -24.94 -1.72
CA VAL A 223 -16.81 -24.42 -1.88
C VAL A 223 -17.12 -24.25 -3.37
N ASN A 224 -18.24 -24.82 -3.84
CA ASN A 224 -18.67 -24.74 -5.24
C ASN A 224 -19.97 -23.96 -5.49
N GLY A 225 -20.75 -23.63 -4.45
CA GLY A 225 -22.00 -22.88 -4.58
C GLY A 225 -22.77 -22.79 -3.26
N ALA A 226 -23.98 -22.22 -3.30
CA ALA A 226 -24.79 -21.94 -2.12
C ALA A 226 -25.42 -23.18 -1.45
N GLY A 227 -25.75 -24.21 -2.22
CA GLY A 227 -26.59 -25.32 -1.77
C GLY A 227 -28.07 -24.95 -1.72
N ASP A 228 -28.82 -25.53 -0.77
CA ASP A 228 -30.27 -25.36 -0.66
C ASP A 228 -30.67 -23.91 -0.35
N LYS A 229 -31.66 -23.39 -1.09
CA LYS A 229 -32.17 -22.02 -0.92
C LYS A 229 -32.74 -21.79 0.48
N GLY A 230 -32.23 -20.78 1.16
CA GLY A 230 -32.62 -20.41 2.53
C GLY A 230 -31.90 -21.21 3.62
N GLY A 231 -31.10 -22.22 3.26
CA GLY A 231 -30.30 -22.97 4.21
C GLY A 231 -29.29 -22.08 4.94
N ILE A 232 -28.56 -21.23 4.21
CA ILE A 232 -27.51 -20.37 4.79
C ILE A 232 -28.12 -19.37 5.76
N ALA A 233 -29.21 -18.71 5.35
CA ALA A 233 -29.94 -17.74 6.16
C ALA A 233 -30.48 -18.36 7.46
N THR A 234 -30.98 -19.60 7.40
CA THR A 234 -31.48 -20.34 8.56
C THR A 234 -30.34 -20.77 9.49
N ALA A 235 -29.20 -21.18 8.92
CA ALA A 235 -28.10 -21.76 9.68
C ALA A 235 -27.17 -20.71 10.31
N CYS A 236 -27.02 -19.54 9.70
CA CYS A 236 -25.99 -18.54 10.02
C CYS A 236 -26.48 -17.09 9.76
N PRO A 237 -27.53 -16.62 10.46
CA PRO A 237 -28.18 -15.34 10.15
C PRO A 237 -27.33 -14.08 10.42
N HIS A 238 -26.20 -14.19 11.12
CA HIS A 238 -25.42 -13.05 11.60
C HIS A 238 -24.04 -12.90 10.92
N ILE A 239 -23.77 -13.67 9.86
CA ILE A 239 -22.51 -13.58 9.12
C ILE A 239 -22.39 -12.19 8.44
N ARG A 240 -21.28 -11.53 8.72
CA ARG A 240 -20.89 -10.20 8.23
C ARG A 240 -19.62 -10.21 7.40
N LYS A 241 -18.69 -11.14 7.68
CA LYS A 241 -17.43 -11.24 6.92
C LYS A 241 -17.20 -12.66 6.45
N VAL A 242 -16.99 -12.81 5.15
CA VAL A 242 -16.81 -14.09 4.48
C VAL A 242 -15.55 -14.09 3.63
N ASP A 243 -14.61 -14.95 3.98
CA ASP A 243 -13.48 -15.29 3.13
C ASP A 243 -13.73 -16.61 2.40
N LEU A 244 -14.11 -16.51 1.13
CA LEU A 244 -14.33 -17.59 0.16
C LEU A 244 -13.18 -17.69 -0.86
N SER A 245 -12.01 -17.12 -0.55
CA SER A 245 -10.88 -17.15 -1.50
C SER A 245 -10.40 -18.56 -1.82
N ARG A 246 -9.86 -18.75 -3.03
CA ARG A 246 -9.19 -19.98 -3.48
C ARG A 246 -10.10 -21.21 -3.36
N ASN A 247 -11.32 -21.13 -3.91
CA ASN A 247 -12.35 -22.18 -3.91
C ASN A 247 -12.72 -22.61 -5.35
N LEU A 248 -13.86 -23.32 -5.48
CA LEU A 248 -14.38 -23.89 -6.72
C LEU A 248 -15.64 -23.15 -7.24
N LEU A 249 -15.86 -21.91 -6.82
CA LEU A 249 -16.92 -21.04 -7.36
C LEU A 249 -16.59 -20.68 -8.81
N SER A 250 -17.44 -21.12 -9.76
CA SER A 250 -17.22 -20.95 -11.19
C SER A 250 -17.96 -19.75 -11.79
N SER A 251 -19.09 -19.33 -11.22
CA SER A 251 -19.87 -18.20 -11.75
C SER A 251 -20.09 -17.11 -10.70
N TRP A 252 -20.42 -15.91 -11.16
CA TRP A 252 -20.89 -14.84 -10.29
C TRP A 252 -22.30 -15.12 -9.73
N ASP A 253 -23.11 -15.92 -10.43
CA ASP A 253 -24.45 -16.30 -9.95
C ASP A 253 -24.34 -17.21 -8.70
N ASP A 254 -23.35 -18.11 -8.64
CA ASP A 254 -23.04 -18.89 -7.42
C ASP A 254 -22.73 -17.98 -6.21
N VAL A 255 -22.09 -16.83 -6.45
CA VAL A 255 -21.75 -15.84 -5.43
C VAL A 255 -23.02 -15.08 -4.98
N ILE A 256 -23.90 -14.75 -5.92
CA ILE A 256 -25.19 -14.10 -5.65
C ILE A 256 -26.07 -15.01 -4.80
N ASP A 257 -26.22 -16.29 -5.16
CA ASP A 257 -27.04 -17.26 -4.41
C ASP A 257 -26.54 -17.48 -2.96
N ILE A 258 -25.24 -17.29 -2.71
CA ILE A 258 -24.67 -17.25 -1.35
C ILE A 258 -25.02 -15.92 -0.66
N ALA A 259 -24.75 -14.79 -1.31
CA ALA A 259 -24.90 -13.46 -0.73
C ALA A 259 -26.35 -13.07 -0.45
N ASP A 260 -27.30 -13.50 -1.29
CA ASP A 260 -28.73 -13.27 -1.08
C ASP A 260 -29.26 -13.88 0.22
N GLN A 261 -28.54 -14.85 0.80
CA GLN A 261 -28.87 -15.46 2.08
C GLN A 261 -28.15 -14.80 3.28
N LEU A 262 -27.24 -13.86 3.02
CA LEU A 262 -26.36 -13.20 3.99
C LEU A 262 -26.65 -11.70 4.05
N LYS A 263 -27.79 -11.32 4.64
CA LYS A 263 -28.31 -9.94 4.59
C LYS A 263 -27.41 -8.89 5.27
N ASP A 264 -26.58 -9.29 6.22
CA ASP A 264 -25.64 -8.41 6.94
C ASP A 264 -24.20 -8.43 6.36
N LEU A 265 -23.98 -8.99 5.16
CA LEU A 265 -22.65 -9.17 4.58
C LEU A 265 -21.94 -7.83 4.26
N GLU A 266 -20.97 -7.46 5.11
CA GLU A 266 -20.16 -6.24 4.98
C GLU A 266 -18.83 -6.45 4.25
N VAL A 267 -18.24 -7.64 4.37
CA VAL A 267 -16.90 -7.97 3.81
C VAL A 267 -16.94 -9.31 3.08
N LEU A 268 -16.55 -9.32 1.82
CA LEU A 268 -16.47 -10.52 1.00
C LEU A 268 -15.10 -10.62 0.31
N ASN A 269 -14.42 -11.76 0.47
CA ASN A 269 -13.19 -12.07 -0.26
C ASN A 269 -13.41 -13.30 -1.15
N LEU A 270 -13.26 -13.09 -2.46
CA LEU A 270 -13.41 -14.10 -3.51
C LEU A 270 -12.12 -14.33 -4.28
N SER A 271 -10.99 -13.79 -3.80
CA SER A 271 -9.70 -13.86 -4.48
C SER A 271 -9.34 -15.29 -4.89
N GLU A 272 -8.65 -15.47 -6.01
CA GLU A 272 -8.19 -16.78 -6.50
C GLU A 272 -9.32 -17.78 -6.88
N ASN A 273 -10.55 -17.30 -7.15
CA ASN A 273 -11.59 -18.06 -7.86
C ASN A 273 -11.66 -17.59 -9.33
N LYS A 274 -11.56 -18.50 -10.32
CA LYS A 274 -11.84 -18.17 -11.72
C LYS A 274 -13.36 -18.07 -11.91
N LEU A 275 -13.90 -16.86 -11.78
CA LEU A 275 -15.32 -16.55 -11.88
C LEU A 275 -15.68 -16.12 -13.30
N GLU A 276 -16.77 -16.67 -13.83
CA GLU A 276 -17.45 -16.17 -15.02
C GLU A 276 -18.47 -15.09 -14.60
N PHE A 277 -18.29 -13.87 -15.11
CA PHE A 277 -19.13 -12.72 -14.80
C PHE A 277 -20.28 -12.58 -15.82
N PRO A 278 -21.46 -12.08 -15.42
CA PRO A 278 -22.63 -12.05 -16.29
C PRO A 278 -22.37 -11.17 -17.52
N SER A 279 -22.61 -11.71 -18.71
CA SER A 279 -22.36 -11.01 -19.99
C SER A 279 -23.32 -9.84 -20.25
N CYS A 280 -24.50 -9.86 -19.62
CA CYS A 280 -25.50 -8.80 -19.68
C CYS A 280 -25.76 -8.21 -18.30
N SER A 281 -26.26 -6.97 -18.24
CA SER A 281 -26.75 -6.36 -17.01
C SER A 281 -28.08 -7.00 -16.59
N THR A 282 -28.00 -8.14 -15.89
CA THR A 282 -29.10 -8.60 -15.03
C THR A 282 -29.37 -7.55 -13.95
N SER A 283 -30.57 -7.55 -13.35
CA SER A 283 -30.97 -6.57 -12.33
C SER A 283 -30.30 -6.86 -10.97
N LEU A 284 -28.96 -6.73 -10.93
CA LEU A 284 -28.12 -6.88 -9.74
C LEU A 284 -28.33 -5.78 -8.68
N ILE A 285 -29.24 -4.84 -8.91
CA ILE A 285 -29.40 -3.61 -8.13
C ILE A 285 -29.65 -3.95 -6.65
N GLY A 286 -28.68 -3.64 -5.80
CA GLY A 286 -28.78 -3.81 -4.35
C GLY A 286 -28.63 -5.25 -3.83
N THR A 287 -28.21 -6.23 -4.63
CA THR A 287 -27.94 -7.61 -4.16
C THR A 287 -26.96 -7.65 -2.98
N PHE A 288 -25.95 -6.78 -2.98
CA PHE A 288 -24.93 -6.63 -1.94
C PHE A 288 -25.11 -5.30 -1.17
N SER A 289 -26.34 -5.03 -0.71
CA SER A 289 -26.76 -3.73 -0.14
C SER A 289 -25.97 -3.26 1.08
N ALA A 290 -25.37 -4.16 1.86
CA ALA A 290 -24.55 -3.86 3.04
C ALA A 290 -23.03 -3.93 2.78
N LEU A 291 -22.59 -4.33 1.57
CA LEU A 291 -21.21 -4.69 1.29
C LEU A 291 -20.30 -3.46 1.20
N LYS A 292 -19.36 -3.35 2.13
CA LYS A 292 -18.39 -2.26 2.26
C LYS A 292 -17.02 -2.62 1.69
N VAL A 293 -16.65 -3.90 1.72
CA VAL A 293 -15.33 -4.37 1.28
C VAL A 293 -15.49 -5.57 0.34
N LEU A 294 -14.99 -5.44 -0.90
CA LEU A 294 -14.92 -6.56 -1.85
C LEU A 294 -13.48 -6.80 -2.32
N VAL A 295 -13.02 -8.03 -2.16
CA VAL A 295 -11.69 -8.48 -2.56
C VAL A 295 -11.80 -9.50 -3.70
N LEU A 296 -11.36 -9.11 -4.89
CA LEU A 296 -11.45 -9.86 -6.15
C LEU A 296 -10.06 -10.06 -6.77
N ASN A 297 -9.02 -10.27 -5.96
CA ASN A 297 -7.65 -10.42 -6.47
C ASN A 297 -7.50 -11.76 -7.22
N ARG A 298 -6.84 -11.77 -8.38
CA ARG A 298 -6.59 -12.99 -9.19
C ARG A 298 -7.87 -13.78 -9.56
N THR A 299 -9.00 -13.11 -9.77
CA THR A 299 -10.22 -13.74 -10.28
C THR A 299 -10.28 -13.74 -11.81
N GLY A 300 -9.56 -12.82 -12.45
CA GLY A 300 -9.60 -12.60 -13.90
C GLY A 300 -10.67 -11.59 -14.35
N ILE A 301 -11.32 -10.90 -13.41
CA ILE A 301 -12.31 -9.85 -13.70
C ILE A 301 -11.70 -8.70 -14.50
N THR A 302 -12.41 -8.23 -15.53
CA THR A 302 -12.07 -7.05 -16.34
C THR A 302 -12.70 -5.78 -15.78
N TRP A 303 -12.22 -4.60 -16.20
CA TRP A 303 -12.79 -3.32 -15.76
C TRP A 303 -14.27 -3.15 -16.19
N ALA A 304 -14.62 -3.56 -17.41
CA ALA A 304 -16.01 -3.51 -17.88
C ALA A 304 -16.95 -4.40 -17.04
N GLU A 305 -16.46 -5.55 -16.55
CA GLU A 305 -17.22 -6.42 -15.63
C GLU A 305 -17.33 -5.81 -14.23
N VAL A 306 -16.27 -5.17 -13.71
CA VAL A 306 -16.33 -4.37 -12.47
C VAL A 306 -17.45 -3.33 -12.57
N LEU A 307 -17.51 -2.56 -13.67
CA LEU A 307 -18.54 -1.53 -13.84
C LEU A 307 -19.94 -2.10 -14.10
N ARG A 308 -20.06 -3.31 -14.69
CA ARG A 308 -21.34 -4.01 -14.86
C ARG A 308 -21.89 -4.56 -13.54
N CYS A 309 -21.03 -5.05 -12.65
CA CYS A 309 -21.38 -5.39 -11.27
C CYS A 309 -21.58 -4.13 -10.39
N ALA A 310 -21.05 -2.98 -10.86
CA ALA A 310 -21.37 -1.58 -10.56
C ALA A 310 -22.59 -1.31 -9.64
N PRO A 311 -23.82 -1.72 -10.03
CA PRO A 311 -25.04 -1.39 -9.29
C PRO A 311 -25.35 -2.27 -8.07
N GLY A 312 -24.64 -3.40 -7.89
CA GLY A 312 -24.98 -4.39 -6.86
C GLY A 312 -24.45 -4.11 -5.46
N TRP A 313 -23.37 -3.35 -5.37
CA TRP A 313 -22.63 -2.96 -4.15
C TRP A 313 -22.75 -1.43 -3.87
N PRO A 314 -23.97 -0.89 -3.63
CA PRO A 314 -24.23 0.56 -3.62
C PRO A 314 -23.54 1.36 -2.50
N VAL A 315 -22.95 0.67 -1.50
CA VAL A 315 -22.27 1.28 -0.34
C VAL A 315 -20.79 0.89 -0.22
N LEU A 316 -20.20 0.36 -1.30
CA LEU A 316 -18.81 -0.11 -1.30
C LEU A 316 -17.81 1.00 -0.95
N GLU A 317 -16.92 0.73 0.01
CA GLU A 317 -15.87 1.65 0.44
C GLU A 317 -14.46 1.17 0.04
N GLU A 318 -14.19 -0.15 0.07
CA GLU A 318 -12.88 -0.72 -0.27
C GLU A 318 -13.00 -1.77 -1.38
N LEU A 319 -12.22 -1.61 -2.46
CA LEU A 319 -12.21 -2.49 -3.63
C LEU A 319 -10.79 -2.93 -3.96
N TYR A 320 -10.56 -4.24 -3.94
CA TYR A 320 -9.26 -4.84 -4.27
C TYR A 320 -9.34 -5.69 -5.53
N LEU A 321 -8.57 -5.31 -6.56
CA LEU A 321 -8.58 -5.86 -7.92
C LEU A 321 -7.17 -6.27 -8.38
N GLY A 322 -6.30 -6.62 -7.44
CA GLY A 322 -4.89 -6.89 -7.71
C GLY A 322 -4.67 -8.17 -8.52
N SER A 323 -3.67 -8.14 -9.42
CA SER A 323 -3.25 -9.27 -10.25
C SER A 323 -4.35 -9.88 -11.14
N ASN A 324 -5.23 -9.05 -11.71
CA ASN A 324 -6.29 -9.47 -12.65
C ASN A 324 -5.95 -9.23 -14.13
N ASN A 325 -4.82 -8.58 -14.42
CA ASN A 325 -4.44 -8.13 -15.76
C ASN A 325 -5.43 -7.11 -16.34
N ILE A 326 -5.95 -6.22 -15.49
CA ILE A 326 -6.92 -5.18 -15.84
C ILE A 326 -6.30 -4.09 -16.73
N CYS A 327 -7.07 -3.65 -17.71
CA CYS A 327 -6.94 -2.39 -18.42
C CYS A 327 -8.20 -1.55 -18.10
N ILE A 328 -8.04 -0.27 -17.74
CA ILE A 328 -9.16 0.62 -17.41
C ILE A 328 -9.72 1.20 -18.72
N SER A 329 -10.81 0.62 -19.21
CA SER A 329 -11.37 0.95 -20.53
C SER A 329 -12.24 2.22 -20.55
N GLU A 330 -12.89 2.56 -19.43
CA GLU A 330 -13.92 3.60 -19.38
C GLU A 330 -14.09 4.19 -17.97
N ARG A 331 -14.84 5.29 -17.85
CA ARG A 331 -15.05 5.99 -16.56
C ARG A 331 -16.15 5.32 -15.73
N PRO A 332 -16.01 5.24 -14.39
CA PRO A 332 -17.07 4.80 -13.49
C PRO A 332 -18.13 5.90 -13.32
N VAL A 333 -19.00 6.09 -14.31
CA VAL A 333 -20.12 7.06 -14.27
C VAL A 333 -21.23 6.52 -13.38
N ASP A 334 -21.67 7.31 -12.39
CA ASP A 334 -22.73 7.01 -11.41
C ASP A 334 -22.57 5.72 -10.57
N VAL A 335 -21.45 5.00 -10.76
CA VAL A 335 -21.08 3.80 -10.02
C VAL A 335 -19.78 4.02 -9.23
N LEU A 336 -19.52 3.20 -8.22
CA LEU A 336 -18.31 3.29 -7.35
C LEU A 336 -18.12 4.65 -6.62
N GLN A 337 -19.13 5.52 -6.60
CA GLN A 337 -19.06 6.87 -6.03
C GLN A 337 -18.77 6.90 -4.51
N THR A 338 -19.00 5.79 -3.82
CA THR A 338 -18.70 5.59 -2.38
C THR A 338 -17.28 5.10 -2.11
N VAL A 339 -16.53 4.64 -3.12
CA VAL A 339 -15.23 3.99 -2.94
C VAL A 339 -14.19 4.97 -2.41
N LYS A 340 -13.56 4.58 -1.29
CA LYS A 340 -12.47 5.28 -0.61
C LYS A 340 -11.12 4.64 -0.88
N LEU A 341 -11.07 3.30 -1.02
CA LEU A 341 -9.85 2.55 -1.28
C LEU A 341 -9.99 1.76 -2.57
N LEU A 342 -9.06 1.95 -3.50
CA LEU A 342 -8.94 1.15 -4.72
C LEU A 342 -7.52 0.55 -4.83
N ASP A 343 -7.43 -0.78 -4.89
CA ASP A 343 -6.18 -1.51 -5.14
C ASP A 343 -6.17 -2.12 -6.54
N LEU A 344 -5.25 -1.64 -7.38
CA LEU A 344 -5.02 -2.06 -8.75
C LEU A 344 -3.63 -2.71 -8.92
N SER A 345 -3.01 -3.15 -7.83
CA SER A 345 -1.63 -3.67 -7.84
C SER A 345 -1.43 -4.86 -8.78
N SER A 346 -0.25 -4.95 -9.40
CA SER A 346 0.12 -6.00 -10.36
C SER A 346 -0.80 -6.14 -11.58
N ASN A 347 -1.49 -5.06 -11.98
CA ASN A 347 -2.17 -4.95 -13.27
C ASN A 347 -1.28 -4.16 -14.24
N GLN A 348 -0.38 -4.85 -14.93
CA GLN A 348 0.68 -4.23 -15.76
C GLN A 348 0.21 -3.68 -17.11
N LEU A 349 -1.09 -3.76 -17.42
CA LEU A 349 -1.70 -3.11 -18.59
C LEU A 349 -2.21 -1.70 -18.31
N ILE A 350 -2.14 -1.22 -17.06
CA ILE A 350 -2.61 0.11 -16.67
C ILE A 350 -1.53 1.15 -17.00
N ASP A 351 -1.85 2.06 -17.91
CA ASP A 351 -1.05 3.22 -18.25
C ASP A 351 -1.51 4.51 -17.54
N GLU A 352 -0.79 5.60 -17.79
CA GLU A 352 -1.02 6.92 -17.22
C GLU A 352 -2.39 7.52 -17.60
N ASN A 353 -2.80 7.40 -18.87
CA ASN A 353 -4.08 7.94 -19.36
C ASN A 353 -5.27 7.18 -18.76
N GLN A 354 -5.12 5.87 -18.62
CA GLN A 354 -6.09 5.00 -17.98
C GLN A 354 -6.38 5.41 -16.52
N LEU A 355 -5.38 5.85 -15.76
CA LEU A 355 -5.57 6.34 -14.40
C LEU A 355 -6.42 7.61 -14.35
N PHE A 356 -6.40 8.47 -15.38
CA PHE A 356 -7.26 9.66 -15.43
C PHE A 356 -8.75 9.34 -15.64
N LEU A 357 -9.11 8.11 -16.03
CA LEU A 357 -10.52 7.68 -16.11
C LEU A 357 -11.15 7.49 -14.71
N ILE A 358 -10.34 7.09 -13.72
CA ILE A 358 -10.77 6.91 -12.32
C ILE A 358 -10.50 8.13 -11.42
N ALA A 359 -9.77 9.12 -11.93
CA ALA A 359 -9.37 10.32 -11.18
C ALA A 359 -10.54 11.21 -10.69
N TYR A 360 -11.73 11.02 -11.25
CA TYR A 360 -12.95 11.75 -10.90
C TYR A 360 -13.75 11.11 -9.74
N LEU A 361 -13.33 9.94 -9.22
CA LEU A 361 -14.00 9.29 -8.10
C LEU A 361 -13.97 10.22 -6.86
N PRO A 362 -15.13 10.74 -6.40
CA PRO A 362 -15.18 11.90 -5.51
C PRO A 362 -14.68 11.59 -4.09
N ARG A 363 -14.70 10.32 -3.69
CA ARG A 363 -14.33 9.85 -2.35
C ARG A 363 -13.05 9.02 -2.31
N LEU A 364 -12.31 8.90 -3.41
CA LEU A 364 -11.12 8.07 -3.46
C LEU A 364 -9.99 8.67 -2.61
N GLU A 365 -9.84 8.16 -1.38
CA GLU A 365 -8.87 8.58 -0.36
C GLU A 365 -7.55 7.81 -0.45
N GLN A 366 -7.58 6.54 -0.89
CA GLN A 366 -6.43 5.66 -0.99
C GLN A 366 -6.38 4.94 -2.35
N LEU A 367 -5.23 5.02 -3.02
CA LEU A 367 -4.98 4.36 -4.30
C LEU A 367 -3.69 3.51 -4.22
N ILE A 368 -3.81 2.21 -4.51
CA ILE A 368 -2.68 1.26 -4.51
C ILE A 368 -2.35 0.85 -5.94
N LEU A 369 -1.19 1.30 -6.42
CA LEU A 369 -0.63 1.08 -7.75
C LEU A 369 0.72 0.32 -7.66
N SER A 370 0.84 -0.65 -6.76
CA SER A 370 2.10 -1.39 -6.61
C SER A 370 2.33 -2.36 -7.77
N ASN A 371 3.54 -2.42 -8.35
CA ASN A 371 3.90 -3.34 -9.43
C ASN A 371 3.00 -3.23 -10.70
N ILE A 372 2.51 -2.04 -11.03
CA ILE A 372 1.82 -1.79 -12.33
C ILE A 372 2.80 -1.46 -13.46
N GLY A 373 4.07 -1.18 -13.16
CA GLY A 373 5.10 -0.87 -14.15
C GLY A 373 5.22 0.61 -14.52
N ILE A 374 4.44 1.50 -13.88
CA ILE A 374 4.43 2.94 -14.15
C ILE A 374 5.83 3.57 -13.95
N SER A 375 6.19 4.51 -14.84
CA SER A 375 7.48 5.22 -14.82
C SER A 375 7.34 6.75 -14.82
N SER A 376 6.27 7.26 -15.42
CA SER A 376 5.88 8.68 -15.47
C SER A 376 4.46 8.85 -14.94
N ILE A 377 4.15 10.08 -14.53
CA ILE A 377 2.79 10.60 -14.37
C ILE A 377 2.85 12.09 -14.67
N HIS A 378 1.89 12.65 -15.40
CA HIS A 378 1.79 14.06 -15.69
C HIS A 378 0.34 14.53 -15.66
N PHE A 379 0.00 15.44 -14.75
CA PHE A 379 -1.36 15.99 -14.64
C PHE A 379 -1.54 17.14 -15.63
N PRO A 380 -2.34 16.98 -16.71
CA PRO A 380 -2.40 17.92 -17.82
C PRO A 380 -3.22 19.19 -17.54
N ASP A 381 -4.03 19.19 -16.48
CA ASP A 381 -4.87 20.31 -16.03
C ASP A 381 -4.13 21.30 -15.12
N ALA A 382 -2.88 21.01 -14.75
CA ALA A 382 -2.10 21.80 -13.81
C ALA A 382 -0.68 22.10 -14.33
N GLY A 383 -0.34 23.40 -14.41
CA GLY A 383 1.01 23.86 -14.71
C GLY A 383 2.03 23.61 -13.58
N ILE A 384 3.27 24.05 -13.80
CA ILE A 384 4.36 23.94 -12.83
C ILE A 384 4.01 24.69 -11.54
N GLY A 385 4.02 23.99 -10.40
CA GLY A 385 3.72 24.57 -9.08
C GLY A 385 2.22 24.80 -8.79
N CYS A 386 1.33 24.52 -9.75
CA CYS A 386 -0.11 24.52 -9.55
C CYS A 386 -0.59 23.21 -8.89
N LYS A 387 -1.85 23.17 -8.45
CA LYS A 387 -2.50 21.93 -7.99
C LYS A 387 -3.49 21.43 -9.05
N THR A 388 -3.64 20.11 -9.15
CA THR A 388 -4.57 19.45 -10.09
C THR A 388 -5.96 19.29 -9.47
N SER A 389 -6.99 19.34 -10.31
CA SER A 389 -8.38 18.99 -9.97
C SER A 389 -8.61 17.47 -9.93
N LEU A 390 -7.71 16.69 -10.53
CA LEU A 390 -7.75 15.24 -10.58
C LEU A 390 -7.40 14.64 -9.20
N PHE A 391 -8.06 13.54 -8.83
CA PHE A 391 -7.92 12.87 -7.53
C PHE A 391 -8.10 13.82 -6.32
N PRO A 392 -9.23 14.55 -6.22
CA PRO A 392 -9.40 15.63 -5.24
C PRO A 392 -9.26 15.18 -3.77
N SER A 393 -9.73 13.96 -3.47
CA SER A 393 -9.76 13.39 -2.12
C SER A 393 -8.56 12.51 -1.76
N LEU A 394 -7.63 12.29 -2.69
CA LEU A 394 -6.56 11.29 -2.55
C LEU A 394 -5.51 11.73 -1.52
N GLN A 395 -5.46 10.99 -0.41
CA GLN A 395 -4.59 11.21 0.73
C GLN A 395 -3.43 10.21 0.77
N TYR A 396 -3.68 8.94 0.42
CA TYR A 396 -2.69 7.86 0.50
C TYR A 396 -2.44 7.22 -0.87
N LEU A 397 -1.24 7.45 -1.41
CA LEU A 397 -0.77 6.82 -2.65
C LEU A 397 0.31 5.77 -2.38
N VAL A 398 0.16 4.58 -2.97
CA VAL A 398 1.17 3.51 -2.94
C VAL A 398 1.63 3.18 -4.36
N VAL A 399 2.89 3.48 -4.68
CA VAL A 399 3.53 3.27 -6.00
C VAL A 399 4.80 2.42 -5.87
N ASN A 400 4.78 1.43 -4.98
CA ASN A 400 5.91 0.51 -4.77
C ASN A 400 6.17 -0.38 -5.99
N ASP A 401 7.39 -0.91 -6.11
CA ASP A 401 7.73 -1.96 -7.10
C ASP A 401 7.49 -1.55 -8.57
N ASN A 402 7.60 -0.26 -8.88
CA ASN A 402 7.39 0.28 -10.22
C ASN A 402 8.71 0.70 -10.89
N GLN A 403 8.63 1.33 -12.07
CA GLN A 403 9.79 1.73 -12.87
C GLN A 403 10.11 3.22 -12.73
N ILE A 404 9.75 3.82 -11.59
CA ILE A 404 9.99 5.24 -11.30
C ILE A 404 11.49 5.48 -11.14
N SER A 405 12.11 6.12 -12.13
CA SER A 405 13.55 6.45 -12.14
C SER A 405 13.85 7.94 -12.11
N GLN A 406 12.85 8.80 -12.36
CA GLN A 406 13.02 10.24 -12.55
C GLN A 406 12.32 11.06 -11.46
N TRP A 407 12.91 12.21 -11.12
CA TRP A 407 12.32 13.16 -10.17
C TRP A 407 11.05 13.85 -10.68
N SER A 408 10.81 13.86 -12.00
CA SER A 408 9.59 14.39 -12.60
C SER A 408 8.33 13.72 -12.04
N PHE A 409 8.35 12.40 -11.84
CA PHE A 409 7.26 11.67 -11.20
C PHE A 409 6.94 12.23 -9.81
N ILE A 410 7.96 12.42 -8.98
CA ILE A 410 7.81 12.95 -7.61
C ILE A 410 7.36 14.42 -7.61
N ASN A 411 7.80 15.21 -8.59
CA ASN A 411 7.38 16.61 -8.76
C ASN A 411 5.87 16.70 -9.07
N GLU A 412 5.37 15.82 -9.94
CA GLU A 412 3.97 15.77 -10.34
C GLU A 412 3.06 15.34 -9.18
N LEU A 413 3.53 14.50 -8.26
CA LEU A 413 2.79 14.18 -7.02
C LEU A 413 2.55 15.40 -6.10
N ASP A 414 3.35 16.47 -6.17
CA ASP A 414 3.04 17.68 -5.40
C ASP A 414 1.75 18.35 -5.89
N LYS A 415 1.35 18.17 -7.16
CA LYS A 415 0.12 18.76 -7.69
C LYS A 415 -1.15 18.21 -7.01
N LEU A 416 -1.10 17.01 -6.43
CA LEU A 416 -2.23 16.39 -5.73
C LEU A 416 -2.60 17.17 -4.46
N GLN A 417 -3.81 17.72 -4.41
CA GLN A 417 -4.25 18.65 -3.36
C GLN A 417 -4.16 18.06 -1.94
N SER A 418 -4.59 16.81 -1.78
CA SER A 418 -4.83 16.19 -0.47
C SER A 418 -3.77 15.17 -0.04
N LEU A 419 -2.74 14.92 -0.86
CA LEU A 419 -1.76 13.84 -0.64
C LEU A 419 -0.97 14.03 0.65
N ASP A 420 -1.16 13.16 1.63
CA ASP A 420 -0.45 13.22 2.91
C ASP A 420 0.46 12.01 3.19
N THR A 421 0.21 10.88 2.53
CA THR A 421 0.94 9.64 2.74
C THR A 421 1.38 9.05 1.39
N LEU A 422 2.69 8.82 1.25
CA LEU A 422 3.29 8.21 0.08
C LEU A 422 4.07 6.96 0.48
N SER A 423 3.93 5.88 -0.30
CA SER A 423 4.82 4.73 -0.28
C SER A 423 5.39 4.53 -1.68
N CYS A 424 6.71 4.62 -1.83
CA CYS A 424 7.42 4.53 -3.12
C CYS A 424 8.69 3.66 -3.04
N VAL A 425 8.74 2.70 -2.11
CA VAL A 425 9.85 1.76 -1.97
C VAL A 425 10.02 0.85 -3.20
N ARG A 426 11.25 0.37 -3.40
CA ARG A 426 11.62 -0.58 -4.47
C ARG A 426 11.34 -0.06 -5.89
N ASN A 427 11.62 1.23 -6.11
CA ASN A 427 11.67 1.86 -7.42
C ASN A 427 13.14 2.15 -7.80
N PRO A 428 13.53 2.24 -9.09
CA PRO A 428 14.87 2.65 -9.49
C PRO A 428 15.37 3.95 -8.84
N LEU A 429 14.48 4.92 -8.59
CA LEU A 429 14.78 6.18 -7.87
C LEU A 429 15.17 5.96 -6.39
N THR A 430 14.63 4.91 -5.75
CA THR A 430 14.88 4.56 -4.34
C THR A 430 15.84 3.39 -4.17
N ALA A 431 16.20 2.70 -5.26
CA ALA A 431 17.08 1.54 -5.27
C ALA A 431 18.52 1.92 -5.65
N GLY A 432 19.45 1.75 -4.70
CA GLY A 432 20.89 1.77 -4.99
C GLY A 432 21.63 3.09 -4.72
N SER A 433 20.98 4.12 -4.17
CA SER A 433 21.72 5.25 -3.59
C SER A 433 22.46 4.79 -2.32
N LYS A 434 23.75 5.12 -2.21
CA LYS A 434 24.50 5.01 -0.94
C LYS A 434 23.91 5.95 0.12
N ASP A 435 23.16 6.95 -0.33
CA ASP A 435 22.54 8.01 0.45
C ASP A 435 21.01 7.91 0.39
N SER A 436 20.44 6.78 0.80
CA SER A 436 18.97 6.57 0.92
C SER A 436 18.29 7.69 1.73
N GLN A 437 18.98 8.21 2.74
CA GLN A 437 18.58 9.38 3.52
C GLN A 437 18.44 10.65 2.65
N THR A 438 19.36 10.89 1.70
CA THR A 438 19.28 12.03 0.77
C THR A 438 18.15 11.86 -0.24
N THR A 439 17.90 10.65 -0.74
CA THR A 439 16.72 10.36 -1.56
C THR A 439 15.43 10.72 -0.79
N ARG A 440 15.31 10.26 0.47
CA ARG A 440 14.16 10.58 1.34
C ARG A 440 14.01 12.09 1.54
N GLN A 441 15.09 12.80 1.89
CA GLN A 441 15.09 14.26 2.05
C GLN A 441 14.59 14.97 0.78
N PHE A 442 15.04 14.56 -0.41
CA PHE A 442 14.59 15.18 -1.66
C PHE A 442 13.12 14.91 -1.97
N ILE A 443 12.56 13.74 -1.65
CA ILE A 443 11.11 13.51 -1.76
C ILE A 443 10.34 14.45 -0.82
N ILE A 444 10.75 14.57 0.45
CA ILE A 444 10.13 15.46 1.44
C ILE A 444 10.20 16.93 1.01
N ALA A 445 11.31 17.36 0.43
CA ALA A 445 11.49 18.72 -0.08
C ALA A 445 10.70 18.99 -1.37
N ARG A 446 10.41 17.95 -2.18
CA ARG A 446 9.64 18.06 -3.43
C ARG A 446 8.14 18.00 -3.24
N ILE A 447 7.63 17.32 -2.19
CA ILE A 447 6.19 17.24 -1.88
C ILE A 447 5.88 17.99 -0.56
N GLY A 448 5.22 19.14 -0.66
CA GLY A 448 5.06 20.10 0.44
C GLY A 448 4.08 19.67 1.53
N GLN A 449 3.00 19.01 1.15
CA GLN A 449 1.91 18.58 2.02
C GLN A 449 2.14 17.23 2.73
N LEU A 450 3.18 16.47 2.31
CA LEU A 450 3.42 15.11 2.77
C LEU A 450 3.70 15.03 4.29
N LYS A 451 2.96 14.18 5.00
CA LYS A 451 3.08 13.89 6.45
C LYS A 451 3.78 12.55 6.72
N THR A 452 3.63 11.57 5.82
CA THR A 452 4.18 10.22 5.97
C THR A 452 4.82 9.75 4.67
N LEU A 453 6.03 9.21 4.76
CA LEU A 453 6.76 8.64 3.63
C LEU A 453 7.29 7.26 4.00
N ASP A 454 6.95 6.24 3.20
CA ASP A 454 7.35 4.84 3.36
C ASP A 454 7.03 4.28 4.76
N ARG A 455 5.85 4.64 5.29
CA ARG A 455 5.35 4.34 6.65
C ARG A 455 6.09 5.03 7.80
N CYS A 456 7.03 5.93 7.51
CA CYS A 456 7.69 6.76 8.51
C CYS A 456 7.13 8.19 8.47
N GLN A 457 6.57 8.64 9.59
CA GLN A 457 6.15 10.03 9.80
C GLN A 457 7.31 11.01 9.50
N ILE A 458 6.99 12.14 8.90
CA ILE A 458 7.91 13.23 8.62
C ILE A 458 7.82 14.24 9.76
N LEU A 459 8.91 14.45 10.50
CA LEU A 459 8.92 15.42 11.60
C LEU A 459 9.12 16.86 11.07
N PRO A 460 8.61 17.90 11.76
CA PRO A 460 8.81 19.30 11.34
C PRO A 460 10.28 19.69 11.15
N GLU A 461 11.16 19.18 12.01
CA GLU A 461 12.61 19.38 11.96
C GLU A 461 13.24 18.66 10.75
N GLU A 462 12.80 17.43 10.46
CA GLU A 462 13.22 16.66 9.29
C GLU A 462 12.82 17.38 8.01
N ARG A 463 11.55 17.82 7.90
CA ARG A 463 11.04 18.60 6.76
C ARG A 463 11.82 19.89 6.57
N ARG A 464 12.11 20.63 7.65
CA ARG A 464 12.90 21.87 7.57
C ARG A 464 14.34 21.59 7.12
N GLY A 465 14.98 20.55 7.64
CA GLY A 465 16.32 20.13 7.21
C GLY A 465 16.34 19.78 5.73
N ALA A 466 15.44 18.88 5.32
CA ALA A 466 15.27 18.45 3.93
C ALA A 466 15.05 19.62 2.96
N GLU A 467 14.15 20.57 3.29
CA GLU A 467 13.88 21.74 2.45
C GLU A 467 15.08 22.70 2.35
N LEU A 468 15.88 22.85 3.41
CA LEU A 468 17.10 23.66 3.41
C LEU A 468 18.25 23.00 2.64
N ASP A 469 18.45 21.69 2.84
CA ASP A 469 19.47 20.90 2.14
C ASP A 469 19.18 20.83 0.64
N TYR A 470 17.92 20.62 0.25
CA TYR A 470 17.45 20.68 -1.13
C TYR A 470 17.72 22.05 -1.77
N ARG A 471 17.33 23.14 -1.08
CA ARG A 471 17.59 24.51 -1.56
C ARG A 471 19.10 24.74 -1.79
N LYS A 472 19.94 24.26 -0.88
CA LYS A 472 21.41 24.39 -0.98
C LYS A 472 21.98 23.54 -2.12
N ALA A 473 21.56 22.28 -2.24
CA ALA A 473 22.06 21.35 -3.26
C ALA A 473 21.89 21.91 -4.68
N PHE A 474 20.68 22.37 -5.02
CA PHE A 474 20.34 22.84 -6.37
C PHE A 474 20.56 24.35 -6.58
N GLY A 475 21.15 25.07 -5.63
CA GLY A 475 21.32 26.53 -5.74
C GLY A 475 22.34 27.00 -6.77
N ASN A 476 23.31 26.16 -7.13
CA ASN A 476 24.23 26.43 -8.25
C ASN A 476 23.53 26.25 -9.61
N GLU A 477 22.62 25.28 -9.72
CA GLU A 477 21.81 25.06 -10.92
C GLU A 477 20.78 26.18 -11.08
N TRP A 478 20.09 26.56 -10.01
CA TRP A 478 19.20 27.71 -9.97
C TRP A 478 19.86 29.00 -10.47
N LYS A 479 21.09 29.31 -10.02
CA LYS A 479 21.84 30.48 -10.50
C LYS A 479 22.18 30.40 -11.99
N LYS A 480 22.66 29.23 -12.46
CA LYS A 480 22.93 29.00 -13.89
C LYS A 480 21.68 29.16 -14.76
N ALA A 481 20.51 28.78 -14.23
CA ALA A 481 19.22 28.90 -14.89
C ALA A 481 18.69 30.35 -14.95
N GLY A 482 19.34 31.35 -14.35
CA GLY A 482 18.85 32.74 -14.27
C GLY A 482 18.26 33.14 -12.91
N GLY A 483 18.42 32.30 -11.89
CA GLY A 483 18.03 32.59 -10.51
C GLY A 483 18.88 33.67 -9.85
N HIS A 484 18.25 34.60 -9.13
CA HIS A 484 18.93 35.70 -8.43
C HIS A 484 18.31 35.99 -7.06
N GLN A 485 19.12 36.45 -6.10
CA GLN A 485 18.65 36.89 -4.77
C GLN A 485 17.78 38.16 -4.79
N ASN A 486 17.74 38.86 -5.92
CA ASN A 486 16.93 40.05 -6.11
C ASN A 486 15.68 39.61 -6.89
N PRO A 487 14.45 39.77 -6.35
CA PRO A 487 13.21 39.36 -7.02
C PRO A 487 13.06 39.90 -8.44
N ASP A 488 13.51 41.13 -8.71
CA ASP A 488 13.39 41.77 -10.02
C ASP A 488 14.26 41.09 -11.07
N LYS A 489 15.42 40.55 -10.65
CA LYS A 489 16.38 39.84 -11.49
C LYS A 489 16.21 38.32 -11.49
N ASN A 490 15.35 37.78 -10.62
CA ASN A 490 15.13 36.35 -10.50
C ASN A 490 14.28 35.85 -11.66
N ARG A 491 14.91 35.28 -12.69
CA ARG A 491 14.26 34.75 -13.89
C ARG A 491 14.82 33.35 -14.22
N PRO A 492 14.60 32.34 -13.35
CA PRO A 492 14.99 30.96 -13.65
C PRO A 492 14.25 30.46 -14.90
N ASN A 493 14.94 29.69 -15.74
CA ASN A 493 14.39 29.11 -16.96
C ASN A 493 13.34 28.01 -16.65
N GLU A 494 12.54 27.69 -17.66
CA GLU A 494 11.44 26.73 -17.55
C GLU A 494 11.91 25.31 -17.22
N GLU A 495 13.06 24.89 -17.78
CA GLU A 495 13.70 23.60 -17.48
C GLU A 495 13.98 23.43 -15.98
N PHE A 496 14.58 24.44 -15.34
CA PHE A 496 14.83 24.42 -13.90
C PHE A 496 13.53 24.46 -13.09
N LEU A 497 12.53 25.22 -13.53
CA LEU A 497 11.22 25.28 -12.87
C LEU A 497 10.49 23.92 -12.93
N ALA A 498 10.50 23.23 -14.07
CA ALA A 498 9.94 21.90 -14.22
C ALA A 498 10.71 20.84 -13.41
N ALA A 499 12.05 20.94 -13.40
CA ALA A 499 12.91 20.07 -12.60
C ALA A 499 12.77 20.33 -11.09
N HIS A 500 12.41 21.54 -10.65
CA HIS A 500 12.36 21.95 -9.25
C HIS A 500 11.15 22.85 -8.87
N PRO A 501 9.88 22.41 -9.01
CA PRO A 501 8.71 23.30 -8.91
C PRO A 501 8.60 24.06 -7.59
N ARG A 502 8.96 23.43 -6.46
CA ARG A 502 8.92 24.07 -5.13
C ARG A 502 10.08 25.04 -4.85
N TYR A 503 11.10 25.13 -5.70
CA TYR A 503 12.34 25.85 -5.38
C TYR A 503 12.12 27.35 -5.15
N GLN A 504 11.27 28.00 -5.95
CA GLN A 504 10.93 29.41 -5.79
C GLN A 504 10.21 29.68 -4.45
N PHE A 505 9.25 28.83 -4.10
CA PHE A 505 8.57 28.88 -2.80
C PHE A 505 9.55 28.68 -1.63
N LEU A 506 10.50 27.75 -1.74
CA LEU A 506 11.51 27.54 -0.71
C LEU A 506 12.47 28.72 -0.57
N CYS A 507 12.81 29.42 -1.67
CA CYS A 507 13.58 30.66 -1.62
C CYS A 507 12.79 31.82 -0.98
N GLN A 508 11.47 31.90 -1.17
CA GLN A 508 10.61 32.87 -0.47
C GLN A 508 10.52 32.54 1.03
N LYS A 509 10.40 31.25 1.39
CA LYS A 509 10.24 30.76 2.76
C LYS A 509 11.52 30.84 3.61
N TYR A 510 12.69 30.59 3.01
CA TYR A 510 13.97 30.48 3.72
C TYR A 510 15.06 31.48 3.27
N GLY A 511 14.76 32.33 2.29
CA GLY A 511 15.72 33.18 1.61
C GLY A 511 16.44 32.44 0.47
N ALA A 512 16.84 33.18 -0.56
CA ALA A 512 17.66 32.65 -1.66
C ALA A 512 19.07 32.24 -1.18
N PRO A 513 19.72 31.24 -1.80
CA PRO A 513 21.04 30.77 -1.38
C PRO A 513 22.16 31.80 -1.59
N GLU A 514 23.01 31.94 -0.58
CA GLU A 514 24.16 32.86 -0.59
C GLU A 514 25.32 32.29 -1.40
N ASP A 515 26.14 33.14 -2.04
CA ASP A 515 27.35 32.70 -2.73
C ASP A 515 28.32 31.95 -1.79
N GLY A 516 28.31 32.28 -0.49
CA GLY A 516 29.06 31.54 0.53
C GLY A 516 28.52 30.13 0.79
N GLU A 517 27.21 29.91 0.68
CA GLU A 517 26.56 28.61 0.92
C GLU A 517 26.75 27.63 -0.24
N LEU A 518 26.97 28.16 -1.45
CA LEU A 518 27.06 27.41 -2.71
C LEU A 518 28.50 27.10 -3.16
N LYS A 519 29.51 27.60 -2.45
CA LYS A 519 30.90 27.21 -2.67
C LYS A 519 31.06 25.71 -2.39
N THR A 520 31.50 24.97 -3.41
CA THR A 520 31.95 23.59 -3.25
C THR A 520 33.02 23.55 -2.15
N GLN A 521 32.93 22.59 -1.23
CA GLN A 521 33.99 22.42 -0.23
C GLN A 521 35.30 22.09 -0.94
N GLN A 522 36.21 23.05 -0.99
CA GLN A 522 37.59 22.78 -1.41
C GLN A 522 38.27 21.87 -0.37
N PRO A 523 39.23 21.02 -0.79
CA PRO A 523 40.00 20.20 0.14
C PRO A 523 40.63 21.07 1.24
N PHE A 524 40.72 20.48 2.43
CA PHE A 524 40.89 21.18 3.71
C PHE A 524 42.18 22.05 3.77
N ILE A 525 42.03 23.37 3.59
CA ILE A 525 43.10 24.36 3.77
C ILE A 525 42.70 25.34 4.89
N LEU A 526 43.47 25.33 5.97
CA LEU A 526 43.18 26.00 7.25
C LEU A 526 42.89 27.51 7.15
N LYS A 527 43.34 28.17 6.08
CA LYS A 527 43.14 29.61 5.85
C LYS A 527 41.68 30.00 5.53
N ASN A 528 40.83 29.06 5.11
CA ASN A 528 39.49 29.35 4.61
C ASN A 528 38.37 29.32 5.69
N GLN A 529 38.70 29.06 6.96
CA GLN A 529 37.72 28.91 8.07
C GLN A 529 37.74 30.04 9.11
N LEU A 530 38.38 31.18 8.81
CA LEU A 530 38.47 32.30 9.75
C LEU A 530 37.35 33.32 9.54
N LEU A 531 36.45 33.42 10.52
CA LEU A 531 35.44 34.47 10.62
C LEU A 531 36.08 35.76 11.14
N THR A 532 35.96 36.87 10.40
CA THR A 532 36.33 38.20 10.90
C THR A 532 35.17 38.76 11.70
N LEU A 533 35.36 38.88 13.01
CA LEU A 533 34.38 39.41 13.95
C LEU A 533 34.72 40.85 14.27
N LYS A 534 33.73 41.73 14.11
CA LYS A 534 33.79 43.14 14.53
C LYS A 534 33.17 43.27 15.92
N ILE A 535 34.00 43.29 16.95
CA ILE A 535 33.58 43.37 18.35
C ILE A 535 33.38 44.85 18.69
N ARG A 536 32.16 45.21 19.11
CA ARG A 536 31.81 46.54 19.64
C ARG A 536 31.51 46.42 21.13
N TYR A 537 31.83 47.47 21.89
CA TYR A 537 31.51 47.61 23.31
C TYR A 537 30.78 48.95 23.52
N PRO A 538 29.55 48.99 24.07
CA PRO A 538 28.78 50.23 24.17
C PRO A 538 29.35 51.26 25.16
N ASP A 539 30.01 50.80 26.22
CA ASP A 539 30.24 51.59 27.44
C ASP A 539 31.58 52.37 27.47
N GLN A 540 32.19 52.62 26.30
CA GLN A 540 33.34 53.53 26.18
C GLN A 540 33.08 54.59 25.11
N LEU A 541 33.34 55.85 25.45
CA LEU A 541 33.11 57.02 24.60
C LEU A 541 33.94 57.04 23.31
N ASP A 542 35.04 56.28 23.25
CA ASP A 542 35.82 56.05 22.03
C ASP A 542 35.42 54.71 21.36
N GLN A 543 34.67 54.78 20.26
CA GLN A 543 34.19 53.62 19.48
C GLN A 543 35.33 52.87 18.73
N LYS A 544 36.24 52.22 19.45
CA LYS A 544 37.26 51.34 18.84
C LYS A 544 36.68 49.96 18.55
N VAL A 545 36.19 49.77 17.32
CA VAL A 545 35.77 48.44 16.83
C VAL A 545 36.99 47.51 16.79
N LEU A 546 36.96 46.44 17.59
CA LEU A 546 38.03 45.45 17.63
C LEU A 546 37.77 44.35 16.60
N GLU A 547 38.59 44.26 15.56
CA GLU A 547 38.49 43.19 14.57
C GLU A 547 39.37 41.99 14.97
N LYS A 548 38.79 40.78 14.98
CA LYS A 548 39.51 39.52 15.23
C LYS A 548 39.06 38.40 14.30
N GLN A 549 40.02 37.68 13.75
CA GLN A 549 39.79 36.47 12.97
C GLN A 549 39.81 35.24 13.88
N LEU A 550 38.68 34.54 13.98
CA LEU A 550 38.52 33.32 14.79
C LEU A 550 38.02 32.16 13.92
N PRO A 551 38.41 30.90 14.22
CA PRO A 551 37.85 29.74 13.53
C PRO A 551 36.32 29.65 13.68
N ASP A 552 35.62 29.30 12.59
CA ASP A 552 34.19 29.00 12.55
C ASP A 552 33.74 27.97 13.62
N SER A 553 34.61 27.02 13.94
CA SER A 553 34.44 25.96 14.93
C SER A 553 34.63 26.39 16.39
N MET A 554 35.00 27.65 16.66
CA MET A 554 35.24 28.15 18.02
C MET A 554 33.94 28.26 18.83
N THR A 555 33.94 27.73 20.05
CA THR A 555 32.76 27.78 20.95
C THR A 555 32.61 29.14 21.64
N ILE A 556 31.37 29.54 21.96
CA ILE A 556 31.08 30.79 22.67
C ILE A 556 31.85 30.86 24.00
N GLN A 557 32.00 29.75 24.71
CA GLN A 557 32.84 29.67 25.91
C GLN A 557 34.32 30.04 25.63
N LYS A 558 34.91 29.52 24.53
CA LYS A 558 36.27 29.87 24.10
C LYS A 558 36.37 31.32 23.65
N VAL A 559 35.32 31.87 23.03
CA VAL A 559 35.20 33.29 22.66
C VAL A 559 35.15 34.18 23.90
N LYS A 560 34.30 33.88 24.89
CA LYS A 560 34.29 34.59 26.18
C LYS A 560 35.65 34.52 26.89
N GLY A 561 36.31 33.36 26.89
CA GLY A 561 37.66 33.20 27.46
C GLY A 561 38.76 33.93 26.67
N LEU A 562 38.56 34.20 25.39
CA LEU A 562 39.44 35.08 24.60
C LEU A 562 39.17 36.55 24.93
N LEU A 563 37.92 36.98 24.89
CA LEU A 563 37.50 38.36 25.17
C LEU A 563 37.84 38.77 26.60
N SER A 564 37.70 37.88 27.58
CA SER A 564 38.08 38.13 28.97
C SER A 564 39.56 38.48 29.12
N ARG A 565 40.44 37.80 28.38
CA ARG A 565 41.88 38.09 28.36
C ARG A 565 42.22 39.36 27.57
N LEU A 566 41.52 39.63 26.48
CA LEU A 566 41.74 40.82 25.65
C LEU A 566 41.25 42.12 26.32
N LEU A 567 40.08 42.07 26.96
CA LEU A 567 39.43 43.23 27.59
C LEU A 567 39.76 43.35 29.09
N LYS A 568 40.44 42.35 29.68
CA LYS A 568 40.75 42.25 31.12
C LYS A 568 39.52 42.25 32.05
N VAL A 569 38.39 41.76 31.55
CA VAL A 569 37.11 41.65 32.28
C VAL A 569 36.84 40.17 32.62
N PRO A 570 36.41 39.82 33.85
CA PRO A 570 36.02 38.45 34.21
C PRO A 570 34.97 37.83 33.26
N VAL A 571 35.11 36.54 32.93
CA VAL A 571 34.18 35.81 32.05
C VAL A 571 32.71 35.90 32.51
N SER A 572 32.48 35.96 33.83
CA SER A 572 31.16 36.11 34.44
C SER A 572 30.48 37.46 34.17
N GLN A 573 31.26 38.51 33.90
CA GLN A 573 30.77 39.86 33.61
C GLN A 573 30.60 40.11 32.10
N LEU A 574 31.03 39.18 31.23
CA LEU A 574 30.89 39.30 29.78
C LEU A 574 29.51 38.82 29.30
N LEU A 575 28.60 39.77 29.09
CA LEU A 575 27.42 39.57 28.26
C LEU A 575 27.81 39.67 26.78
N LEU A 576 27.39 38.70 25.95
CA LEU A 576 27.65 38.72 24.51
C LEU A 576 26.32 38.70 23.75
N SER A 577 26.18 39.62 22.81
CA SER A 577 25.14 39.67 21.80
C SER A 577 25.78 39.70 20.41
N TYR A 578 24.97 39.47 19.37
CA TYR A 578 25.40 39.65 17.98
C TYR A 578 24.37 40.43 17.18
N GLU A 579 24.85 41.12 16.16
CA GLU A 579 24.06 41.82 15.15
C GLU A 579 24.17 41.04 13.84
N SER A 580 23.05 40.82 13.15
CA SER A 580 23.02 40.09 11.88
C SER A 580 22.23 40.90 10.83
N PRO A 581 22.79 41.12 9.63
CA PRO A 581 22.06 41.75 8.53
C PRO A 581 20.78 41.00 8.12
N LYS A 582 20.66 39.72 8.46
CA LYS A 582 19.54 38.84 8.07
C LYS A 582 18.22 39.08 8.85
N LEU A 583 18.13 40.14 9.66
CA LEU A 583 16.95 40.49 10.47
C LEU A 583 16.36 41.89 10.20
N LEU A 584 16.67 42.49 9.05
CA LEU A 584 16.06 43.76 8.62
C LEU A 584 14.67 43.56 7.98
N GLN A 585 13.68 43.29 8.84
CA GLN A 585 12.29 43.72 8.63
C GLN A 585 11.80 44.52 9.85
N PRO A 586 10.83 45.44 9.71
CA PRO A 586 10.69 46.59 10.61
C PRO A 586 10.22 46.32 12.05
N PHE A 587 10.06 45.07 12.51
CA PHE A 587 9.39 44.76 13.76
C PHE A 587 10.24 44.14 14.89
N PHE A 588 11.46 43.65 14.64
CA PHE A 588 12.29 43.07 15.72
C PHE A 588 13.80 43.29 15.59
N SER A 589 14.27 44.51 15.85
CA SER A 589 15.64 44.74 16.29
C SER A 589 15.81 44.29 17.76
N ARG A 590 15.87 42.97 18.00
CA ARG A 590 16.13 42.39 19.33
C ARG A 590 17.61 42.04 19.52
N LEU A 591 18.18 42.46 20.65
CA LEU A 591 19.47 41.97 21.13
C LEU A 591 19.30 40.56 21.71
N TYR A 592 20.07 39.58 21.23
CA TYR A 592 20.02 38.19 21.69
C TYR A 592 21.25 37.82 22.52
N ASN A 593 21.06 37.32 23.75
CA ASN A 593 22.13 36.82 24.60
C ASN A 593 22.66 35.46 24.12
N MET A 594 23.99 35.30 24.03
CA MET A 594 24.61 34.03 23.64
C MET A 594 24.71 33.03 24.81
N PRO A 595 24.16 31.80 24.69
CA PRO A 595 24.27 30.76 25.70
C PRO A 595 25.68 30.16 25.76
N LEU A 596 26.09 29.69 26.95
CA LEU A 596 27.46 29.25 27.24
C LEU A 596 27.87 27.94 26.53
N SER A 597 26.91 27.09 26.15
CA SER A 597 27.14 25.78 25.52
C SER A 597 27.19 25.79 23.98
N GLY A 598 27.01 26.96 23.34
CA GLY A 598 26.96 27.08 21.88
C GLY A 598 28.32 27.14 21.17
N ARG A 599 28.33 26.78 19.88
CA ARG A 599 29.30 27.32 18.90
C ARG A 599 28.90 28.74 18.50
N PHE A 600 29.73 29.46 17.73
CA PHE A 600 29.21 30.62 16.98
C PHE A 600 27.92 30.22 16.26
N PRO A 601 26.82 30.98 16.39
CA PRO A 601 25.54 30.60 15.80
C PRO A 601 25.56 30.84 14.29
N ILE A 602 26.22 29.95 13.56
CA ILE A 602 25.82 29.61 12.19
C ILE A 602 24.60 28.68 12.35
N TYR A 603 23.47 29.31 12.70
CA TYR A 603 22.15 28.72 12.92
C TYR A 603 21.99 27.74 14.09
N THR A 604 21.43 28.24 15.20
CA THR A 604 20.62 27.45 16.13
C THR A 604 19.38 28.26 16.52
N ASN A 605 18.18 27.77 16.18
CA ASN A 605 16.93 28.35 16.68
C ASN A 605 16.82 28.14 18.20
N ILE A 606 16.19 29.10 18.88
CA ILE A 606 15.57 28.88 20.20
C ILE A 606 14.06 29.04 20.00
N SER A 607 13.31 27.99 20.30
CA SER A 607 11.84 28.01 20.34
C SER A 607 11.36 28.60 21.68
N PRO A 608 10.14 29.16 21.77
CA PRO A 608 9.66 29.77 23.02
C PRO A 608 9.36 28.71 24.08
N LEU A 609 9.76 29.00 25.32
CA LEU A 609 9.25 28.33 26.52
C LEU A 609 7.90 28.96 26.88
N SER A 610 6.86 28.13 26.96
CA SER A 610 5.65 28.41 27.73
C SER A 610 5.71 27.60 29.02
N ASP A 611 5.75 28.25 30.18
CA ASP A 611 4.61 28.14 31.11
C ASP A 611 4.67 29.06 32.34
N THR A 612 3.45 29.38 32.79
CA THR A 612 2.91 30.02 34.02
C THR A 612 3.81 30.36 35.24
N GLY A 613 3.49 31.48 35.93
CA GLY A 613 4.11 31.83 37.24
C GLY A 613 3.88 33.23 37.89
N MET A 614 2.63 33.69 38.05
CA MET A 614 2.14 34.68 39.07
C MET A 614 2.96 35.95 39.50
N LEU A 615 2.49 37.15 39.06
CA LEU A 615 2.17 38.40 39.84
C LEU A 615 3.18 39.08 40.82
N PRO A 616 3.01 40.38 41.26
CA PRO A 616 1.92 41.35 41.00
C PRO A 616 2.31 42.83 40.64
N SER A 617 1.30 43.54 40.06
CA SER A 617 0.83 44.92 40.32
C SER A 617 1.59 46.23 39.96
N LEU A 618 0.76 47.27 39.66
CA LEU A 618 1.00 48.73 39.50
C LEU A 618 1.75 49.15 38.21
N TYR A 619 1.32 50.16 37.42
CA TYR A 619 0.61 51.41 37.74
C TYR A 619 -0.54 51.80 36.79
N LYS A 620 -1.41 52.72 37.23
CA LYS A 620 -2.48 53.39 36.45
C LYS A 620 -1.94 54.50 35.54
N TYR A 621 -2.64 54.81 34.44
CA TYR A 621 -3.14 56.18 34.18
C TYR A 621 -4.37 56.17 33.27
N ASN A 622 -5.44 56.87 33.67
CA ASN A 622 -6.57 57.24 32.83
C ASN A 622 -6.19 58.45 31.96
N VAL A 623 -6.84 58.63 30.79
CA VAL A 623 -7.75 59.76 30.47
C VAL A 623 -8.52 59.45 29.17
N SER A 624 -9.83 59.63 29.19
CA SER A 624 -10.75 59.76 28.04
C SER A 624 -11.49 61.12 28.19
N PRO A 625 -12.52 61.49 27.40
CA PRO A 625 -12.96 61.12 26.04
C PRO A 625 -13.32 62.35 25.16
N GLN A 626 -13.84 62.14 23.93
CA GLN A 626 -14.96 62.89 23.27
C GLN A 626 -15.29 62.14 21.93
N LEU A 627 -16.53 61.67 21.67
CA LEU A 627 -17.72 62.39 21.14
C LEU A 627 -17.48 62.93 19.69
N THR A 628 -18.30 62.71 18.65
CA THR A 628 -19.73 62.31 18.51
C THR A 628 -20.06 61.87 17.05
N SER A 629 -21.15 61.09 16.85
CA SER A 629 -22.12 61.08 15.68
C SER A 629 -21.63 61.04 14.21
N ALA A 630 -22.34 60.49 13.20
CA ALA A 630 -23.52 59.61 13.08
C ALA A 630 -23.72 59.26 11.56
N ALA A 631 -24.75 58.45 11.26
CA ALA A 631 -25.43 58.27 9.95
C ALA A 631 -24.82 57.35 8.85
N ASN A 632 -25.55 56.27 8.58
CA ASN A 632 -25.72 55.54 7.30
C ASN A 632 -27.06 56.02 6.65
N PRO A 633 -27.49 55.57 5.44
CA PRO A 633 -26.79 55.12 4.21
C PRO A 633 -27.32 55.95 2.98
N PRO A 634 -27.30 55.48 1.70
CA PRO A 634 -28.32 54.53 1.18
C PRO A 634 -27.83 53.50 0.12
N LEU A 635 -28.76 52.65 -0.36
CA LEU A 635 -28.57 51.60 -1.39
C LEU A 635 -28.70 52.14 -2.85
N PHE A 636 -28.09 51.43 -3.81
CA PHE A 636 -28.47 51.13 -5.22
C PHE A 636 -27.31 50.28 -5.83
N ALA A 637 -27.42 49.39 -6.83
CA ALA A 637 -28.52 48.60 -7.41
C ALA A 637 -27.91 47.36 -8.13
N GLU A 638 -28.74 46.56 -8.82
CA GLU A 638 -28.37 45.38 -9.63
C GLU A 638 -27.54 45.72 -10.89
N GLU A 639 -26.78 44.76 -11.42
CA GLU A 639 -26.82 44.37 -12.85
C GLU A 639 -26.08 43.05 -13.16
N ASP A 640 -26.41 42.44 -14.30
CA ASP A 640 -26.16 41.06 -14.70
C ASP A 640 -24.84 40.78 -15.47
N TRP A 641 -24.60 39.48 -15.71
CA TRP A 641 -23.69 38.80 -16.66
C TRP A 641 -23.33 39.54 -17.98
N PRO A 642 -22.14 39.28 -18.58
CA PRO A 642 -21.77 37.96 -19.13
C PRO A 642 -20.41 37.37 -18.70
#